data_AF-A0A7H8HKT0-F1
#
_entry.id   AF-A0A7H8HKT0-F1
#
_cell.length_a   1.000
_cell.length_b   1.000
_cell.length_c   1.000
_cell.angle_alpha   90.00
_cell.angle_beta   90.00
_cell.angle_gamma   90.00
#
_symmetry.space_group_name_H-M   'P 1'
#
loop_
_entity.id
_entity.type
_entity.pdbx_description
1 polymer ?
#
loop_
_entity_poly.entity_id
_entity_poly.type
_entity_poly.pdbx_seq_one_letter_code
_entity_poly.pdbx_strand_id
1 'polypeptide(L)'
;MEAAEAIAKVGQWLRAVHGPDVSGPAGLRVDTEKVLRIPEGWSVPYNTIAFLDEGRPEKEIFPPPSVVVREPDGELRQAHPHPGGLSVPVAFPGQENWREVVDPEYVKAGLGELGVPLQAVAGWVKVDADGNQTGEERENPEYKAGPIRRGYPKPENTLETLLSFGSVGWLTRELLLIGLIRCEVYVPLDLETGKTDRFYFAEERNELKVFSSTRHLPAREHGWWKVDVATLAEFEHPPNLVINGGPTTIEDVSSGELAEIVQRFPRHEPRIDVHGRCPEAEEDLIRVATETAARMGLPDPVKPPLAAAEKARRRGFELTAEECAKTVLGESWLKRLSMPEPPRSKPNDLRANGLAPAYDNAGRTVPRLDTFGKYFERNLDGYRYGWQRVTGAYVGFALGEALGAAVDRMMLHDIHAKFGIEGVTDLIPAYDQPGRIGSLTQRLLFYTEAAIRSPHREQPESREAEQLFPDVVRGALQRWLRTQGAPMDAPDGWLVQVPDLHARRDIDDAELNAYHQLATLAAGAPPMGGPAALIPALPAALTMAGPGSGFSGGARQAVRELAGVTHPEEQDLAAATYLTWLFEHALTKEAFSFPIWNTSREVLNPDNQFQQGPEWSAIKDMVAESVPFFGEHGLPDLRMPELIGDGKTTLSVLGRAFAALSGFENYPEQALLRAVNHSGRSALTGAIAGALLGARTGIPGLPQKWVDQLELRYLVEQVASDAYWHFDRHSALSALGDAWIERYPRH
;
A
#
# COMPACT_ATOMS: atom_id res chain seq x y z
N MET A 1 -31.16 29.01 1.21
CA MET A 1 -31.42 30.16 0.30
C MET A 1 -32.45 29.73 -0.73
N GLU A 2 -33.41 30.60 -1.05
CA GLU A 2 -34.49 30.28 -2.00
C GLU A 2 -34.03 30.43 -3.45
N ALA A 3 -34.67 29.71 -4.39
CA ALA A 3 -34.35 29.79 -5.82
C ALA A 3 -34.39 31.23 -6.36
N ALA A 4 -35.34 32.04 -5.88
CA ALA A 4 -35.50 33.43 -6.28
C ALA A 4 -34.28 34.30 -5.91
N GLU A 5 -33.65 34.02 -4.76
CA GLU A 5 -32.45 34.73 -4.32
C GLU A 5 -31.24 34.32 -5.19
N ALA A 6 -31.10 33.03 -5.50
CA ALA A 6 -30.05 32.54 -6.41
C ALA A 6 -30.17 33.17 -7.82
N ILE A 7 -31.39 33.20 -8.38
CA ILE A 7 -31.70 33.86 -9.66
C ILE A 7 -31.30 35.35 -9.61
N ALA A 8 -31.63 36.04 -8.51
CA ALA A 8 -31.31 37.45 -8.35
C ALA A 8 -29.79 37.71 -8.32
N LYS A 9 -29.02 36.87 -7.61
CA LYS A 9 -27.55 36.97 -7.54
C LYS A 9 -26.91 36.79 -8.92
N VAL A 10 -27.30 35.76 -9.66
CA VAL A 10 -26.77 35.52 -11.02
C VAL A 10 -27.18 36.63 -11.99
N GLY A 11 -28.42 37.12 -11.89
CA GLY A 11 -28.86 38.27 -12.69
C GLY A 11 -28.08 39.56 -12.39
N GLN A 12 -27.66 39.79 -11.14
CA GLN A 12 -26.78 40.91 -10.78
C GLN A 12 -25.38 40.75 -11.36
N TRP A 13 -24.81 39.54 -11.28
CA TRP A 13 -23.50 39.23 -11.86
C TRP A 13 -23.49 39.39 -13.38
N LEU A 14 -24.52 38.89 -14.09
CA LEU A 14 -24.64 39.07 -15.55
C LEU A 14 -24.63 40.56 -15.95
N ARG A 15 -25.34 41.42 -15.21
CA ARG A 15 -25.33 42.87 -15.44
C ARG A 15 -23.98 43.51 -15.15
N ALA A 16 -23.27 43.02 -14.14
CA ALA A 16 -21.94 43.52 -13.82
C ALA A 16 -20.93 43.20 -14.94
N VAL A 17 -20.95 41.95 -15.43
CA VAL A 17 -20.01 41.46 -16.46
C VAL A 17 -20.34 41.98 -17.86
N HIS A 18 -21.62 41.99 -18.25
CA HIS A 18 -22.05 42.29 -19.62
C HIS A 18 -22.67 43.68 -19.80
N GLY A 19 -22.72 44.49 -18.74
CA GLY A 19 -23.28 45.84 -18.75
C GLY A 19 -24.77 45.92 -18.44
N PRO A 20 -25.35 47.13 -18.29
CA PRO A 20 -26.75 47.32 -17.89
C PRO A 20 -27.77 47.06 -19.02
N ASP A 21 -27.36 47.16 -20.29
CA ASP A 21 -28.21 46.99 -21.49
C ASP A 21 -28.44 45.51 -21.87
N VAL A 22 -28.61 44.66 -20.86
CA VAL A 22 -28.92 43.24 -21.04
C VAL A 22 -30.35 43.01 -21.55
N SER A 23 -31.03 44.05 -22.04
CA SER A 23 -32.44 44.11 -22.44
C SER A 23 -32.68 44.00 -23.95
N GLY A 24 -31.62 43.95 -24.78
CA GLY A 24 -31.73 43.71 -26.23
C GLY A 24 -31.76 42.22 -26.61
N PRO A 25 -32.06 41.86 -27.87
CA PRO A 25 -32.12 40.45 -28.33
C PRO A 25 -30.79 39.67 -28.14
N ALA A 26 -29.66 40.38 -28.06
CA ALA A 26 -28.34 39.80 -27.78
C ALA A 26 -27.95 39.82 -26.29
N GLY A 27 -28.79 40.37 -25.41
CA GLY A 27 -28.57 40.36 -23.97
C GLY A 27 -28.73 38.96 -23.36
N LEU A 28 -28.11 38.74 -22.21
CA LEU A 28 -28.15 37.48 -21.46
C LEU A 28 -29.10 37.53 -20.27
N ARG A 29 -29.98 36.55 -20.13
CA ARG A 29 -30.88 36.45 -18.98
C ARG A 29 -30.86 35.04 -18.41
N VAL A 30 -31.10 34.95 -17.11
CA VAL A 30 -31.31 33.66 -16.43
C VAL A 30 -32.50 32.94 -17.07
N ASP A 31 -32.31 31.67 -17.38
CA ASP A 31 -33.35 30.72 -17.78
C ASP A 31 -34.02 30.20 -16.49
N THR A 32 -35.07 30.90 -16.06
CA THR A 32 -35.74 30.64 -14.77
C THR A 32 -36.45 29.29 -14.73
N GLU A 33 -36.78 28.71 -15.88
CA GLU A 33 -37.50 27.43 -15.98
C GLU A 33 -36.57 26.23 -15.75
N LYS A 34 -35.27 26.40 -16.01
CA LYS A 34 -34.25 25.35 -15.86
C LYS A 34 -33.38 25.50 -14.61
N VAL A 35 -33.78 26.33 -13.66
CA VAL A 35 -33.09 26.46 -12.37
C VAL A 35 -33.31 25.18 -11.57
N LEU A 36 -32.20 24.55 -11.17
CA LEU A 36 -32.24 23.25 -10.50
C LEU A 36 -31.49 23.32 -9.17
N ARG A 37 -32.04 22.64 -8.17
CA ARG A 37 -31.33 22.36 -6.93
C ARG A 37 -30.28 21.29 -7.20
N ILE A 38 -29.03 21.57 -6.87
CA ILE A 38 -27.90 20.65 -6.99
C ILE A 38 -27.21 20.49 -5.61
N PRO A 39 -26.33 19.50 -5.41
CA PRO A 39 -25.70 19.28 -4.12
C PRO A 39 -24.91 20.50 -3.62
N GLU A 40 -24.17 21.19 -4.51
CA GLU A 40 -23.40 22.40 -4.18
C GLU A 40 -24.29 23.62 -3.84
N GLY A 41 -25.56 23.63 -4.27
CA GLY A 41 -26.47 24.77 -4.12
C GLY A 41 -27.50 24.86 -5.24
N TRP A 42 -27.52 25.98 -5.98
CA TRP A 42 -28.45 26.19 -7.09
C TRP A 42 -27.71 26.31 -8.42
N SER A 43 -28.04 25.46 -9.39
CA SER A 43 -27.60 25.62 -10.78
C SER A 43 -28.55 26.56 -11.51
N VAL A 44 -28.03 27.71 -11.93
CA VAL A 44 -28.80 28.79 -12.55
C VAL A 44 -28.30 28.99 -13.99
N PRO A 45 -28.94 28.33 -14.97
CA PRO A 45 -28.59 28.50 -16.38
C PRO A 45 -28.96 29.89 -16.87
N TYR A 46 -28.22 30.38 -17.87
CA TYR A 46 -28.54 31.62 -18.56
C TYR A 46 -28.35 31.47 -20.06
N ASN A 47 -29.09 32.25 -20.83
CA ASN A 47 -29.02 32.23 -22.29
C ASN A 47 -29.38 33.61 -22.88
N THR A 48 -29.39 33.73 -24.20
CA THR A 48 -29.81 34.99 -24.85
C THR A 48 -31.30 35.24 -24.68
N ILE A 49 -31.68 36.51 -24.56
CA ILE A 49 -33.09 36.92 -24.50
C ILE A 49 -33.86 36.48 -25.75
N ALA A 50 -33.26 36.58 -26.95
CA ALA A 50 -33.91 36.14 -28.18
C ALA A 50 -34.24 34.64 -28.19
N PHE A 51 -33.41 33.80 -27.57
CA PHE A 51 -33.73 32.39 -27.41
C PHE A 51 -34.83 32.18 -26.35
N LEU A 52 -34.70 32.78 -25.18
CA LEU A 52 -35.61 32.56 -24.05
C LEU A 52 -37.02 33.11 -24.27
N ASP A 53 -37.15 34.32 -24.84
CA ASP A 53 -38.46 35.00 -24.99
C ASP A 53 -39.06 34.82 -26.39
N GLU A 54 -38.23 34.77 -27.44
CA GLU A 54 -38.70 34.69 -28.83
C GLU A 54 -38.58 33.27 -29.43
N GLY A 55 -37.98 32.32 -28.71
CA GLY A 55 -37.85 30.92 -29.14
C GLY A 55 -36.92 30.73 -30.35
N ARG A 56 -35.96 31.64 -30.57
CA ARG A 56 -35.04 31.61 -31.73
C ARG A 56 -33.87 30.62 -31.54
N PRO A 57 -33.88 29.43 -32.17
CA PRO A 57 -32.86 28.41 -31.90
C PRO A 57 -31.47 28.82 -32.36
N GLU A 58 -31.35 29.67 -33.38
CA GLU A 58 -30.07 30.18 -33.89
C GLU A 58 -29.38 31.17 -32.95
N LYS A 59 -30.06 31.58 -31.86
CA LYS A 59 -29.53 32.46 -30.82
C LYS A 59 -29.24 31.71 -29.52
N GLU A 60 -29.44 30.41 -29.48
CA GLU A 60 -29.12 29.58 -28.32
C GLU A 60 -27.59 29.53 -28.11
N ILE A 61 -27.16 29.77 -26.87
CA ILE A 61 -25.83 29.37 -26.42
C ILE A 61 -25.90 27.88 -26.10
N PHE A 62 -25.16 27.06 -26.86
CA PHE A 62 -25.16 25.62 -26.71
C PHE A 62 -23.75 25.06 -26.47
N PRO A 63 -23.54 24.23 -25.43
CA PRO A 63 -24.49 23.94 -24.35
C PRO A 63 -24.80 25.19 -23.51
N PRO A 64 -25.99 25.28 -22.87
CA PRO A 64 -26.35 26.45 -22.09
C PRO A 64 -25.40 26.62 -20.89
N PRO A 65 -24.76 27.79 -20.72
CA PRO A 65 -23.90 28.03 -19.58
C PRO A 65 -24.74 28.12 -18.30
N SER A 66 -24.14 27.70 -17.18
CA SER A 66 -24.78 27.76 -15.87
C SER A 66 -23.83 28.32 -14.82
N VAL A 67 -24.39 29.13 -13.91
CA VAL A 67 -23.71 29.59 -12.70
C VAL A 67 -24.30 28.85 -11.52
N VAL A 68 -23.42 28.25 -10.72
CA VAL A 68 -23.76 27.69 -9.41
C VAL A 68 -23.77 28.82 -8.38
N VAL A 69 -24.85 28.90 -7.60
CA VAL A 69 -24.91 29.71 -6.38
C VAL A 69 -24.74 28.75 -5.21
N ARG A 70 -23.53 28.73 -4.66
CA ARG A 70 -23.12 27.83 -3.57
C ARG A 70 -23.90 28.12 -2.30
N GLU A 71 -24.17 27.09 -1.49
CA GLU A 71 -24.72 27.27 -0.14
C GLU A 71 -23.74 26.88 0.97
N PRO A 72 -23.83 27.52 2.15
CA PRO A 72 -24.79 28.57 2.53
C PRO A 72 -24.32 30.01 2.20
N ASP A 73 -23.08 30.20 1.76
CA ASP A 73 -22.44 31.51 1.57
C ASP A 73 -22.97 32.31 0.36
N GLY A 74 -23.54 31.63 -0.63
CA GLY A 74 -24.03 32.26 -1.85
C GLY A 74 -22.93 32.64 -2.84
N GLU A 75 -21.75 32.02 -2.73
CA GLU A 75 -20.65 32.21 -3.66
C GLU A 75 -21.08 31.86 -5.09
N LEU A 76 -20.74 32.70 -6.07
CA LEU A 76 -21.02 32.46 -7.48
C LEU A 76 -19.88 31.69 -8.12
N ARG A 77 -20.20 30.56 -8.73
CA ARG A 77 -19.21 29.66 -9.35
C ARG A 77 -19.66 29.29 -10.76
N GLN A 78 -18.79 29.38 -11.74
CA GLN A 78 -19.06 28.89 -13.08
C GLN A 78 -19.13 27.37 -13.04
N ALA A 79 -20.25 26.79 -13.48
CA ALA A 79 -20.40 25.35 -13.58
C ALA A 79 -19.43 24.79 -14.62
N HIS A 80 -18.88 23.60 -14.35
CA HIS A 80 -18.06 22.90 -15.34
C HIS A 80 -18.95 22.40 -16.49
N PRO A 81 -18.51 22.50 -17.76
CA PRO A 81 -19.32 22.09 -18.91
C PRO A 81 -19.49 20.57 -19.04
N HIS A 82 -18.65 19.79 -18.36
CA HIS A 82 -18.72 18.33 -18.34
C HIS A 82 -19.09 17.81 -16.94
N PRO A 83 -19.91 16.74 -16.84
CA PRO A 83 -20.20 16.06 -15.57
C PRO A 83 -18.93 15.68 -14.80
N GLY A 84 -18.97 15.78 -13.47
CA GLY A 84 -17.87 15.43 -12.57
C GLY A 84 -16.74 16.47 -12.48
N GLY A 85 -16.71 17.48 -13.36
CA GLY A 85 -15.74 18.55 -13.28
C GLY A 85 -16.08 19.60 -12.24
N LEU A 86 -15.05 20.28 -11.73
CA LEU A 86 -15.18 21.22 -10.61
C LEU A 86 -15.77 22.56 -11.07
N SER A 87 -16.72 23.09 -10.29
CA SER A 87 -17.13 24.49 -10.42
C SER A 87 -15.98 25.40 -9.99
N VAL A 88 -15.85 26.57 -10.62
CA VAL A 88 -14.78 27.54 -10.32
C VAL A 88 -15.38 28.90 -9.97
N PRO A 89 -14.81 29.68 -9.03
CA PRO A 89 -15.32 31.01 -8.71
C PRO A 89 -15.46 31.89 -9.96
N VAL A 90 -16.56 32.63 -10.09
CA VAL A 90 -16.73 33.58 -11.20
C VAL A 90 -15.86 34.82 -10.99
N ALA A 91 -15.38 35.40 -12.08
CA ALA A 91 -14.69 36.69 -12.04
C ALA A 91 -15.69 37.84 -11.93
N PHE A 92 -15.29 38.90 -11.21
CA PHE A 92 -16.01 40.18 -11.15
C PHE A 92 -15.18 41.28 -11.80
N PRO A 93 -15.78 42.13 -12.65
CA PRO A 93 -15.07 43.26 -13.25
C PRO A 93 -14.51 44.20 -12.18
N GLY A 94 -13.23 44.54 -12.29
CA GLY A 94 -12.55 45.45 -11.36
C GLY A 94 -12.15 44.83 -10.01
N GLN A 95 -12.33 43.52 -9.83
CA GLN A 95 -11.82 42.78 -8.66
C GLN A 95 -10.60 41.93 -9.04
N GLU A 96 -9.80 41.58 -8.03
CA GLU A 96 -8.71 40.63 -8.23
C GLU A 96 -9.25 39.22 -8.43
N ASN A 97 -8.72 38.51 -9.43
CA ASN A 97 -9.09 37.14 -9.72
C ASN A 97 -8.09 36.19 -9.08
N TRP A 98 -8.60 35.30 -8.22
CA TRP A 98 -7.83 34.28 -7.53
C TRP A 98 -8.34 32.91 -7.95
N ARG A 99 -7.46 32.10 -8.55
CA ARG A 99 -7.79 30.74 -8.97
C ARG A 99 -7.50 29.77 -7.82
N GLU A 100 -8.47 28.95 -7.47
CA GLU A 100 -8.32 27.88 -6.49
C GLU A 100 -7.31 26.83 -6.98
N VAL A 101 -6.43 26.41 -6.08
CA VAL A 101 -5.57 25.23 -6.24
C VAL A 101 -6.21 24.10 -5.43
N VAL A 102 -7.04 23.30 -6.09
CA VAL A 102 -7.73 22.15 -5.46
C VAL A 102 -6.77 20.96 -5.39
N ASP A 103 -6.82 20.21 -4.29
CA ASP A 103 -5.98 19.03 -4.12
C ASP A 103 -6.19 18.03 -5.28
N PRO A 104 -5.11 17.52 -5.90
CA PRO A 104 -5.21 16.60 -7.03
C PRO A 104 -6.01 15.32 -6.74
N GLU A 105 -6.09 14.87 -5.49
CA GLU A 105 -6.93 13.72 -5.10
C GLU A 105 -8.41 14.02 -5.35
N TYR A 106 -8.88 15.20 -4.95
CA TYR A 106 -10.27 15.60 -5.16
C TYR A 106 -10.57 15.85 -6.64
N VAL A 107 -9.64 16.50 -7.36
CA VAL A 107 -9.77 16.75 -8.81
C VAL A 107 -9.92 15.42 -9.58
N LYS A 108 -9.13 14.40 -9.23
CA LYS A 108 -9.17 13.08 -9.90
C LYS A 108 -10.37 12.23 -9.52
N ALA A 109 -11.01 12.52 -8.39
CA ALA A 109 -12.17 11.76 -7.92
C ALA A 109 -13.40 11.94 -8.83
N GLY A 110 -13.48 13.04 -9.59
CA GLY A 110 -14.60 13.30 -10.49
C GLY A 110 -15.92 13.57 -9.77
N LEU A 111 -15.86 14.07 -8.53
CA LEU A 111 -17.01 14.36 -7.65
C LEU A 111 -17.44 15.83 -7.68
N GLY A 112 -17.16 16.55 -8.77
CA GLY A 112 -17.40 17.99 -8.87
C GLY A 112 -18.86 18.41 -8.69
N GLU A 113 -19.81 17.51 -8.90
CA GLU A 113 -21.24 17.73 -8.63
C GLU A 113 -21.55 17.91 -7.14
N LEU A 114 -20.69 17.44 -6.24
CA LEU A 114 -20.78 17.68 -4.80
C LEU A 114 -20.23 19.07 -4.41
N GLY A 115 -19.69 19.80 -5.37
CA GLY A 115 -19.04 21.10 -5.18
C GLY A 115 -17.58 20.98 -4.79
N VAL A 116 -16.92 22.12 -4.57
CA VAL A 116 -15.50 22.16 -4.16
C VAL A 116 -15.39 22.47 -2.67
N PRO A 117 -15.03 21.50 -1.81
CA PRO A 117 -14.88 21.75 -0.38
C PRO A 117 -13.71 22.68 -0.09
N LEU A 118 -13.90 23.67 0.79
CA LEU A 118 -12.82 24.59 1.18
C LEU A 118 -11.62 23.82 1.75
N GLN A 119 -11.87 22.75 2.52
CA GLN A 119 -10.85 21.91 3.12
C GLN A 119 -10.02 21.13 2.09
N ALA A 120 -10.50 20.99 0.84
CA ALA A 120 -9.76 20.38 -0.26
C ALA A 120 -9.01 21.42 -1.13
N VAL A 121 -9.21 22.73 -0.89
CA VAL A 121 -8.47 23.80 -1.56
C VAL A 121 -7.16 24.04 -0.81
N ALA A 122 -6.02 23.75 -1.44
CA ALA A 122 -4.68 23.98 -0.86
C ALA A 122 -4.37 25.47 -0.70
N GLY A 123 -4.88 26.30 -1.61
CA GLY A 123 -4.66 27.73 -1.63
C GLY A 123 -5.20 28.36 -2.91
N TRP A 124 -4.76 29.58 -3.19
CA TRP A 124 -5.13 30.34 -4.37
C TRP A 124 -3.90 30.94 -5.04
N VAL A 125 -3.95 31.03 -6.37
CA VAL A 125 -2.96 31.72 -7.20
C VAL A 125 -3.63 32.88 -7.90
N LYS A 126 -3.03 34.07 -7.85
CA LYS A 126 -3.57 35.25 -8.51
C LYS A 126 -3.40 35.13 -10.02
N VAL A 127 -4.44 35.50 -10.76
CA VAL A 127 -4.45 35.46 -12.22
C VAL A 127 -4.82 36.81 -12.83
N ASP A 128 -4.27 37.10 -14.00
CA ASP A 128 -4.63 38.28 -14.79
C ASP A 128 -5.99 38.09 -15.52
N ALA A 129 -6.38 39.10 -16.32
CA ALA A 129 -7.63 39.07 -17.08
C ALA A 129 -7.68 37.95 -18.14
N ASP A 130 -6.52 37.47 -18.59
CA ASP A 130 -6.36 36.40 -19.57
C ASP A 130 -6.23 35.02 -18.88
N GLY A 131 -6.21 34.97 -17.54
CA GLY A 131 -6.12 33.75 -16.75
C GLY A 131 -4.69 33.26 -16.47
N ASN A 132 -3.66 34.05 -16.80
CA ASN A 132 -2.27 33.71 -16.53
C ASN A 132 -1.90 34.03 -15.08
N GLN A 133 -1.07 33.17 -14.47
CA GLN A 133 -0.60 33.37 -13.10
C GLN A 133 0.33 34.58 -13.00
N THR A 134 0.09 35.45 -12.02
CA THR A 134 0.94 36.63 -11.76
C THR A 134 2.10 36.34 -10.80
N GLY A 135 2.12 35.15 -10.18
CA GLY A 135 3.12 34.70 -9.21
C GLY A 135 2.79 35.00 -7.74
N GLU A 136 1.68 35.70 -7.46
CA GLU A 136 1.18 35.87 -6.10
C GLU A 136 0.38 34.63 -5.68
N GLU A 137 0.69 34.07 -4.51
CA GLU A 137 0.03 32.89 -3.95
C GLU A 137 -0.49 33.16 -2.54
N ARG A 138 -1.60 32.52 -2.18
CA ARG A 138 -2.22 32.58 -0.86
C ARG A 138 -2.53 31.19 -0.36
N GLU A 139 -1.96 30.79 0.76
CA GLU A 139 -2.28 29.50 1.39
C GLU A 139 -3.68 29.50 2.01
N ASN A 140 -4.31 28.33 2.03
CA ASN A 140 -5.55 28.12 2.75
C ASN A 140 -5.28 27.55 4.15
N PRO A 141 -5.52 28.30 5.23
CA PRO A 141 -5.33 27.80 6.59
C PRO A 141 -6.32 26.71 6.98
N GLU A 142 -7.42 26.52 6.23
CA GLU A 142 -8.42 25.48 6.49
C GLU A 142 -8.14 24.17 5.74
N TYR A 143 -7.15 24.16 4.84
CA TYR A 143 -6.81 22.98 4.03
C TYR A 143 -6.50 21.78 4.91
N LYS A 144 -7.07 20.62 4.58
CA LYS A 144 -6.79 19.34 5.22
C LYS A 144 -6.12 18.42 4.22
N ALA A 145 -5.01 17.80 4.60
CA ALA A 145 -4.32 16.86 3.72
C ALA A 145 -5.20 15.66 3.36
N GLY A 146 -5.24 15.34 2.06
CA GLY A 146 -6.03 14.23 1.53
C GLY A 146 -5.64 12.86 2.11
N PRO A 147 -6.57 11.88 2.11
CA PRO A 147 -6.34 10.57 2.71
C PRO A 147 -5.18 9.83 2.03
N ILE A 148 -5.03 9.92 0.70
CA ILE A 148 -3.98 9.19 -0.02
C ILE A 148 -2.61 9.77 0.31
N ARG A 149 -2.48 11.11 0.35
CA ARG A 149 -1.26 11.83 0.78
C ARG A 149 -0.91 11.55 2.24
N ARG A 150 -1.90 11.34 3.10
CA ARG A 150 -1.64 10.90 4.49
C ARG A 150 -1.24 9.43 4.58
N GLY A 151 -1.26 8.68 3.48
CA GLY A 151 -0.94 7.26 3.48
C GLY A 151 -2.06 6.38 4.05
N TYR A 152 -3.33 6.78 3.94
CA TYR A 152 -4.47 5.87 4.11
C TYR A 152 -4.69 5.03 2.85
N PRO A 153 -5.45 3.92 2.91
CA PRO A 153 -5.71 3.08 1.73
C PRO A 153 -6.19 3.91 0.54
N LYS A 154 -5.64 3.62 -0.64
CA LYS A 154 -6.13 4.22 -1.88
C LYS A 154 -7.52 3.62 -2.19
N PRO A 155 -8.57 4.44 -2.33
CA PRO A 155 -9.89 3.93 -2.69
C PRO A 155 -9.90 3.35 -4.11
N GLU A 156 -10.63 2.25 -4.31
CA GLU A 156 -10.74 1.55 -5.59
C GLU A 156 -12.03 1.87 -6.35
N ASN A 157 -13.00 2.49 -5.69
CA ASN A 157 -14.29 2.87 -6.26
C ASN A 157 -14.80 4.18 -5.64
N THR A 158 -15.90 4.70 -6.20
CA THR A 158 -16.52 5.95 -5.77
C THR A 158 -16.98 5.90 -4.32
N LEU A 159 -17.53 4.77 -3.87
CA LEU A 159 -18.00 4.59 -2.50
C LEU A 159 -16.85 4.75 -1.49
N GLU A 160 -15.75 4.03 -1.70
CA GLU A 160 -14.56 4.16 -0.85
C GLU A 160 -13.96 5.57 -0.89
N THR A 161 -14.03 6.24 -2.05
CA THR A 161 -13.58 7.63 -2.20
C THR A 161 -14.40 8.58 -1.34
N LEU A 162 -15.73 8.45 -1.38
CA LEU A 162 -16.65 9.25 -0.56
C LEU A 162 -16.43 9.02 0.93
N LEU A 163 -16.32 7.76 1.36
CA LEU A 163 -16.05 7.41 2.76
C LEU A 163 -14.70 7.98 3.24
N SER A 164 -13.67 7.87 2.40
CA SER A 164 -12.33 8.42 2.69
C SER A 164 -12.36 9.94 2.81
N PHE A 165 -13.03 10.63 1.88
CA PHE A 165 -13.16 12.09 1.92
C PHE A 165 -14.01 12.57 3.10
N GLY A 166 -15.07 11.83 3.47
CA GLY A 166 -15.84 12.07 4.68
C GLY A 166 -14.98 11.97 5.93
N SER A 167 -14.16 10.91 6.05
CA SER A 167 -13.30 10.66 7.21
C SER A 167 -12.23 11.74 7.47
N VAL A 168 -11.78 12.45 6.42
CA VAL A 168 -10.82 13.57 6.55
C VAL A 168 -11.51 14.93 6.64
N GLY A 169 -12.85 14.96 6.59
CA GLY A 169 -13.64 16.19 6.67
C GLY A 169 -13.65 17.03 5.40
N TRP A 170 -13.40 16.42 4.24
CA TRP A 170 -13.61 17.08 2.94
C TRP A 170 -15.07 17.08 2.54
N LEU A 171 -15.88 16.12 3.00
CA LEU A 171 -17.31 16.12 2.76
C LEU A 171 -18.07 16.38 4.05
N THR A 172 -19.09 17.22 3.99
CA THR A 172 -20.09 17.32 5.06
C THR A 172 -20.92 16.04 5.10
N ARG A 173 -21.61 15.78 6.23
CA ARG A 173 -22.52 14.64 6.35
C ARG A 173 -23.55 14.60 5.22
N GLU A 174 -24.12 15.74 4.87
CA GLU A 174 -25.10 15.86 3.79
C GLU A 174 -24.49 15.51 2.42
N LEU A 175 -23.33 16.08 2.05
CA LEU A 175 -22.69 15.78 0.77
C LEU A 175 -22.24 14.32 0.68
N LEU A 176 -21.78 13.73 1.78
CA LEU A 176 -21.49 12.31 1.87
C LEU A 176 -22.74 11.49 1.55
N LEU A 177 -23.87 11.73 2.23
CA LEU A 177 -25.11 11.00 2.01
C LEU A 177 -25.63 11.15 0.56
N ILE A 178 -25.53 12.35 -0.03
CA ILE A 178 -25.90 12.59 -1.43
C ILE A 178 -25.03 11.76 -2.38
N GLY A 179 -23.73 11.63 -2.11
CA GLY A 179 -22.85 10.75 -2.86
C GLY A 179 -23.19 9.26 -2.67
N LEU A 180 -23.45 8.85 -1.42
CA LEU A 180 -23.70 7.45 -1.06
C LEU A 180 -24.93 6.88 -1.75
N ILE A 181 -26.02 7.65 -1.90
CA ILE A 181 -27.24 7.16 -2.59
C ILE A 181 -27.02 6.82 -4.07
N ARG A 182 -25.91 7.26 -4.66
CA ARG A 182 -25.51 6.95 -6.05
C ARG A 182 -24.52 5.79 -6.15
N CYS A 183 -24.14 5.21 -5.01
CA CYS A 183 -23.17 4.14 -4.96
C CYS A 183 -23.85 2.76 -4.94
N GLU A 184 -23.10 1.80 -5.45
CA GLU A 184 -23.42 0.38 -5.37
C GLU A 184 -22.75 -0.21 -4.14
N VAL A 185 -23.42 -1.16 -3.49
CA VAL A 185 -22.91 -1.93 -2.37
C VAL A 185 -23.12 -3.41 -2.60
N TYR A 186 -22.32 -4.22 -1.91
CA TYR A 186 -22.40 -5.68 -1.92
C TYR A 186 -22.93 -6.18 -0.58
N VAL A 187 -23.93 -7.06 -0.65
CA VAL A 187 -24.48 -7.80 0.49
C VAL A 187 -24.08 -9.27 0.34
N PRO A 188 -23.49 -9.92 1.36
CA PRO A 188 -23.17 -11.34 1.28
C PRO A 188 -24.43 -12.20 1.04
N LEU A 189 -24.28 -13.19 0.15
CA LEU A 189 -25.30 -14.21 -0.12
C LEU A 189 -24.73 -15.60 0.10
N ASP A 190 -25.51 -16.44 0.77
CA ASP A 190 -25.28 -17.88 0.77
C ASP A 190 -25.56 -18.46 -0.61
N LEU A 191 -24.59 -19.18 -1.17
CA LEU A 191 -24.65 -19.71 -2.54
C LEU A 191 -25.69 -20.82 -2.74
N GLU A 192 -26.09 -21.52 -1.67
CA GLU A 192 -27.05 -22.63 -1.76
C GLU A 192 -28.49 -22.12 -1.66
N THR A 193 -28.73 -21.21 -0.72
CA THR A 193 -30.06 -20.69 -0.39
C THR A 193 -30.40 -19.41 -1.12
N GLY A 194 -29.39 -18.68 -1.63
CA GLY A 194 -29.55 -17.36 -2.23
C GLY A 194 -30.01 -16.29 -1.25
N LYS A 195 -29.85 -16.51 0.07
CA LYS A 195 -30.32 -15.61 1.13
C LYS A 195 -29.15 -14.96 1.86
N THR A 196 -29.40 -13.76 2.38
CA THR A 196 -28.51 -13.08 3.31
C THR A 196 -28.64 -13.67 4.70
N ASP A 197 -27.51 -14.01 5.33
CA ASP A 197 -27.47 -14.52 6.70
C ASP A 197 -27.87 -13.44 7.73
N ARG A 198 -28.49 -13.86 8.84
CA ARG A 198 -28.86 -13.00 9.98
C ARG A 198 -27.67 -12.29 10.63
N PHE A 199 -26.45 -12.79 10.43
CA PHE A 199 -25.23 -12.11 10.88
C PHE A 199 -24.98 -10.78 10.14
N TYR A 200 -25.47 -10.67 8.90
CA TYR A 200 -25.37 -9.47 8.06
C TYR A 200 -26.63 -8.61 8.10
N PHE A 201 -27.78 -9.20 8.44
CA PHE A 201 -29.01 -8.45 8.69
C PHE A 201 -29.54 -8.69 10.11
N ALA A 202 -29.36 -7.69 10.98
CA ALA A 202 -29.83 -7.74 12.35
C ALA A 202 -31.28 -7.23 12.43
N GLU A 203 -32.25 -8.16 12.39
CA GLU A 203 -33.70 -7.89 12.41
C GLU A 203 -34.11 -6.92 13.54
N GLU A 204 -33.58 -7.09 14.77
CA GLU A 204 -33.94 -6.27 15.94
C GLU A 204 -33.58 -4.79 15.79
N ARG A 205 -32.49 -4.48 15.06
CA ARG A 205 -32.00 -3.11 14.83
C ARG A 205 -32.36 -2.60 13.42
N ASN A 206 -33.02 -3.44 12.62
CA ASN A 206 -33.22 -3.24 11.19
C ASN A 206 -31.92 -2.78 10.50
N GLU A 207 -30.81 -3.45 10.79
CA GLU A 207 -29.45 -3.03 10.39
C GLU A 207 -28.85 -4.03 9.40
N LEU A 208 -28.43 -3.53 8.24
CA LEU A 208 -27.83 -4.30 7.16
C LEU A 208 -26.36 -3.92 6.99
N LYS A 209 -25.46 -4.90 7.11
CA LYS A 209 -24.04 -4.75 6.81
C LYS A 209 -23.81 -4.89 5.31
N VAL A 210 -23.20 -3.88 4.71
CA VAL A 210 -22.93 -3.81 3.28
C VAL A 210 -21.46 -3.48 3.04
N PHE A 211 -20.92 -3.87 1.89
CA PHE A 211 -19.49 -3.80 1.58
C PHE A 211 -19.25 -3.05 0.26
N SER A 212 -18.15 -2.32 0.15
CA SER A 212 -17.85 -1.56 -1.08
C SER A 212 -17.44 -2.42 -2.27
N SER A 213 -16.91 -3.62 -2.03
CA SER A 213 -16.46 -4.54 -3.06
C SER A 213 -16.36 -5.98 -2.55
N THR A 214 -16.20 -6.94 -3.48
CA THR A 214 -16.00 -8.36 -3.16
C THR A 214 -14.72 -8.63 -2.38
N ARG A 215 -13.70 -7.76 -2.47
CA ARG A 215 -12.48 -7.85 -1.65
C ARG A 215 -12.74 -7.62 -0.16
N HIS A 216 -13.76 -6.82 0.17
CA HIS A 216 -14.09 -6.45 1.55
C HIS A 216 -15.14 -7.36 2.17
N LEU A 217 -15.71 -8.28 1.39
CA LEU A 217 -16.59 -9.31 1.94
C LEU A 217 -15.87 -10.11 3.04
N PRO A 218 -16.61 -10.63 4.02
CA PRO A 218 -16.05 -11.57 4.98
C PRO A 218 -15.43 -12.76 4.25
N ALA A 219 -14.29 -13.25 4.74
CA ALA A 219 -13.44 -14.17 3.97
C ALA A 219 -14.16 -15.40 3.42
N ARG A 220 -15.12 -15.96 4.18
CA ARG A 220 -15.89 -17.19 3.86
C ARG A 220 -17.05 -16.96 2.88
N GLU A 221 -17.35 -15.72 2.55
CA GLU A 221 -18.44 -15.38 1.66
C GLU A 221 -17.97 -15.41 0.21
N HIS A 222 -18.73 -16.11 -0.63
CA HIS A 222 -18.40 -16.34 -2.04
C HIS A 222 -19.56 -15.97 -2.99
N GLY A 223 -20.73 -15.65 -2.43
CA GLY A 223 -21.89 -15.13 -3.15
C GLY A 223 -22.17 -13.70 -2.72
N TRP A 224 -22.71 -12.90 -3.62
CA TRP A 224 -23.04 -11.52 -3.34
C TRP A 224 -24.29 -11.05 -4.07
N TRP A 225 -24.98 -10.09 -3.45
CA TRP A 225 -26.02 -9.26 -4.02
C TRP A 225 -25.48 -7.85 -4.16
N LYS A 226 -25.39 -7.36 -5.40
CA LYS A 226 -24.98 -6.01 -5.73
C LYS A 226 -26.23 -5.16 -5.92
N VAL A 227 -26.35 -4.12 -5.12
CA VAL A 227 -27.52 -3.25 -5.07
C VAL A 227 -27.11 -1.80 -4.89
N ASP A 228 -27.81 -0.85 -5.49
CA ASP A 228 -27.58 0.57 -5.23
C ASP A 228 -28.23 1.02 -3.92
N VAL A 229 -27.58 1.96 -3.22
CA VAL A 229 -28.02 2.44 -1.90
C VAL A 229 -29.41 3.09 -1.96
N ALA A 230 -29.74 3.80 -3.04
CA ALA A 230 -31.07 4.37 -3.22
C ALA A 230 -32.16 3.29 -3.32
N THR A 231 -31.91 2.18 -4.01
CA THR A 231 -32.85 1.04 -4.06
C THR A 231 -33.13 0.48 -2.66
N LEU A 232 -32.11 0.36 -1.79
CA LEU A 232 -32.31 -0.05 -0.39
C LEU A 232 -33.13 0.96 0.40
N ALA A 233 -32.94 2.26 0.14
CA ALA A 233 -33.69 3.34 0.78
C ALA A 233 -35.18 3.40 0.36
N GLU A 234 -35.53 2.80 -0.79
CA GLU A 234 -36.89 2.76 -1.33
C GLU A 234 -37.72 1.56 -0.84
N PHE A 235 -37.16 0.69 0.01
CA PHE A 235 -37.91 -0.45 0.56
C PHE A 235 -39.06 0.02 1.47
N GLU A 236 -40.10 -0.82 1.63
CA GLU A 236 -41.23 -0.50 2.52
C GLU A 236 -40.75 -0.25 3.97
N HIS A 237 -39.71 -0.98 4.38
CA HIS A 237 -39.00 -0.81 5.64
C HIS A 237 -37.49 -0.70 5.37
N PRO A 238 -36.97 0.49 5.02
CA PRO A 238 -35.57 0.66 4.67
C PRO A 238 -34.66 0.30 5.84
N PRO A 239 -33.57 -0.46 5.64
CA PRO A 239 -32.63 -0.79 6.70
C PRO A 239 -31.73 0.41 7.04
N ASN A 240 -31.25 0.46 8.28
CA ASN A 240 -30.02 1.18 8.62
C ASN A 240 -28.84 0.44 7.98
N LEU A 241 -27.85 1.17 7.46
CA LEU A 241 -26.69 0.58 6.81
C LEU A 241 -25.45 0.71 7.68
N VAL A 242 -24.69 -0.37 7.78
CA VAL A 242 -23.29 -0.35 8.24
C VAL A 242 -22.42 -0.61 7.02
N ILE A 243 -21.88 0.45 6.43
CA ILE A 243 -21.12 0.40 5.19
C ILE A 243 -19.65 0.16 5.51
N ASN A 244 -19.12 -0.98 5.08
CA ASN A 244 -17.71 -1.31 5.19
C ASN A 244 -17.00 -0.98 3.87
N GLY A 245 -16.27 0.15 3.88
CA GLY A 245 -15.40 0.57 2.77
C GLY A 245 -13.98 0.02 2.84
N GLY A 246 -13.68 -0.83 3.83
CA GLY A 246 -12.35 -1.38 4.06
C GLY A 246 -11.79 -1.08 5.46
N PRO A 247 -10.48 -1.36 5.68
CA PRO A 247 -9.91 -1.44 7.02
C PRO A 247 -9.94 -0.15 7.85
N THR A 248 -10.05 1.01 7.21
CA THR A 248 -10.02 2.32 7.87
C THR A 248 -11.30 3.12 7.70
N THR A 249 -12.31 2.57 7.02
CA THR A 249 -13.53 3.29 6.64
C THR A 249 -14.75 2.42 6.89
N ILE A 250 -15.46 2.70 7.98
CA ILE A 250 -16.77 2.13 8.29
C ILE A 250 -17.70 3.31 8.55
N GLU A 251 -18.90 3.27 7.97
CA GLU A 251 -19.88 4.35 8.07
C GLU A 251 -21.25 3.81 8.44
N ASP A 252 -21.84 4.38 9.48
CA ASP A 252 -23.19 4.05 9.91
C ASP A 252 -24.17 5.08 9.33
N VAL A 253 -25.19 4.60 8.63
CA VAL A 253 -26.19 5.45 7.98
C VAL A 253 -27.58 5.01 8.40
N SER A 254 -28.36 5.94 8.94
CA SER A 254 -29.74 5.64 9.31
C SER A 254 -30.67 5.63 8.10
N SER A 255 -31.69 4.78 8.17
CA SER A 255 -32.79 4.76 7.18
C SER A 255 -33.48 6.12 7.01
N GLY A 256 -33.60 6.90 8.09
CA GLY A 256 -34.18 8.24 8.06
C GLY A 256 -33.34 9.24 7.26
N GLU A 257 -32.01 9.21 7.43
CA GLU A 257 -31.09 10.06 6.65
C GLU A 257 -31.18 9.73 5.15
N LEU A 258 -31.21 8.45 4.79
CA LEU A 258 -31.31 8.03 3.39
C LEU A 258 -32.65 8.45 2.77
N ALA A 259 -33.76 8.24 3.49
CA ALA A 259 -35.09 8.59 2.99
C ALA A 259 -35.22 10.11 2.72
N GLU A 260 -34.69 10.94 3.62
CA GLU A 260 -34.68 12.39 3.44
C GLU A 260 -33.88 12.80 2.19
N ILE A 261 -32.67 12.25 2.03
CA ILE A 261 -31.78 12.61 0.93
C ILE A 261 -32.32 12.12 -0.41
N VAL A 262 -32.87 10.90 -0.50
CA VAL A 262 -33.50 10.39 -1.72
C VAL A 262 -34.71 11.24 -2.14
N GLN A 263 -35.50 11.74 -1.18
CA GLN A 263 -36.62 12.62 -1.48
C GLN A 263 -36.17 13.96 -2.08
N ARG A 264 -35.06 14.52 -1.57
CA ARG A 264 -34.52 15.83 -1.98
C ARG A 264 -33.69 15.74 -3.27
N PHE A 265 -32.97 14.64 -3.44
CA PHE A 265 -32.06 14.37 -4.56
C PHE A 265 -32.36 12.99 -5.17
N PRO A 266 -33.49 12.85 -5.89
CA PRO A 266 -33.91 11.57 -6.42
C PRO A 266 -32.94 11.03 -7.46
N ARG A 267 -32.83 9.71 -7.51
CA ARG A 267 -32.01 9.00 -8.49
C ARG A 267 -32.70 8.99 -9.86
N HIS A 268 -31.92 9.17 -10.92
CA HIS A 268 -32.40 9.09 -12.31
C HIS A 268 -31.86 7.88 -13.08
N GLU A 269 -30.90 7.16 -12.51
CA GLU A 269 -30.24 6.01 -13.12
C GLU A 269 -31.12 4.73 -13.03
N PRO A 270 -30.87 3.70 -13.86
CA PRO A 270 -31.55 2.41 -13.76
C PRO A 270 -31.21 1.67 -12.47
N ARG A 271 -32.18 1.02 -11.81
CA ARG A 271 -31.94 0.26 -10.55
C ARG A 271 -30.91 -0.83 -10.79
N ILE A 272 -30.06 -1.05 -9.80
CA ILE A 272 -29.07 -2.12 -9.79
C ILE A 272 -29.51 -3.13 -8.74
N ASP A 273 -29.76 -4.34 -9.21
CA ASP A 273 -30.22 -5.47 -8.41
C ASP A 273 -29.73 -6.75 -9.09
N VAL A 274 -28.49 -7.13 -8.79
CA VAL A 274 -27.79 -8.22 -9.48
C VAL A 274 -27.18 -9.17 -8.46
N HIS A 275 -27.37 -10.47 -8.65
CA HIS A 275 -26.71 -11.50 -7.84
C HIS A 275 -25.54 -12.10 -8.61
N GLY A 276 -24.48 -12.47 -7.89
CA GLY A 276 -23.29 -13.05 -8.49
C GLY A 276 -22.45 -13.85 -7.51
N ARG A 277 -21.30 -14.29 -8.02
CA ARG A 277 -20.31 -15.08 -7.27
C ARG A 277 -18.97 -14.36 -7.32
N CYS A 278 -18.14 -14.54 -6.30
CA CYS A 278 -16.75 -14.12 -6.34
C CYS A 278 -15.97 -14.96 -7.38
N PRO A 279 -14.85 -14.45 -7.93
CA PRO A 279 -14.10 -15.14 -8.98
C PRO A 279 -13.77 -16.60 -8.67
N GLU A 280 -13.43 -16.91 -7.41
CA GLU A 280 -13.07 -18.26 -6.97
C GLU A 280 -14.23 -19.27 -6.97
N ALA A 281 -15.47 -18.78 -7.07
CA ALA A 281 -16.70 -19.56 -7.01
C ALA A 281 -17.50 -19.52 -8.31
N GLU A 282 -16.97 -18.91 -9.37
CA GLU A 282 -17.60 -18.91 -10.68
C GLU A 282 -17.75 -20.33 -11.24
N GLU A 283 -18.89 -20.59 -11.89
CA GLU A 283 -19.21 -21.91 -12.46
C GLU A 283 -18.23 -22.30 -13.57
N ASP A 284 -17.67 -21.32 -14.30
CA ASP A 284 -16.71 -21.56 -15.38
C ASP A 284 -15.40 -22.19 -14.86
N LEU A 285 -15.01 -21.96 -13.60
CA LEU A 285 -13.83 -22.60 -13.02
C LEU A 285 -13.97 -24.11 -12.92
N ILE A 286 -15.18 -24.63 -12.73
CA ILE A 286 -15.43 -26.08 -12.72
C ILE A 286 -15.17 -26.66 -14.12
N ARG A 287 -15.59 -25.94 -15.16
CA ARG A 287 -15.31 -26.31 -16.56
C ARG A 287 -13.80 -26.29 -16.82
N VAL A 288 -13.11 -25.21 -16.45
CA VAL A 288 -11.64 -25.07 -16.59
C VAL A 288 -10.89 -26.20 -15.88
N ALA A 289 -11.31 -26.56 -14.66
CA ALA A 289 -10.71 -27.65 -13.90
C ALA A 289 -10.93 -29.01 -14.59
N THR A 290 -12.14 -29.26 -15.09
CA THR A 290 -12.50 -30.50 -15.80
C THR A 290 -11.71 -30.68 -17.10
N GLU A 291 -11.66 -29.63 -17.93
CA GLU A 291 -10.89 -29.62 -19.18
C GLU A 291 -9.40 -29.80 -18.92
N THR A 292 -8.87 -29.16 -17.86
CA THR A 292 -7.46 -29.29 -17.47
C THR A 292 -7.12 -30.71 -17.03
N ALA A 293 -7.97 -31.33 -16.19
CA ALA A 293 -7.78 -32.72 -15.76
C ALA A 293 -7.77 -33.68 -16.95
N ALA A 294 -8.73 -33.54 -17.87
CA ALA A 294 -8.80 -34.36 -19.08
C ALA A 294 -7.54 -34.21 -19.94
N ARG A 295 -7.08 -32.97 -20.16
CA ARG A 295 -5.85 -32.68 -20.93
C ARG A 295 -4.59 -33.26 -20.28
N MET A 296 -4.51 -33.26 -18.96
CA MET A 296 -3.34 -33.74 -18.20
C MET A 296 -3.37 -35.23 -17.88
N GLY A 297 -4.49 -35.92 -18.14
CA GLY A 297 -4.69 -37.32 -17.77
C GLY A 297 -4.83 -37.53 -16.27
N LEU A 298 -5.43 -36.57 -15.56
CA LEU A 298 -5.72 -36.70 -14.13
C LEU A 298 -7.00 -37.53 -13.92
N PRO A 299 -7.07 -38.38 -12.89
CA PRO A 299 -8.27 -39.17 -12.61
C PRO A 299 -9.47 -38.30 -12.20
N ASP A 300 -9.21 -37.23 -11.45
CA ASP A 300 -10.22 -36.28 -10.98
C ASP A 300 -9.71 -34.84 -11.15
N PRO A 301 -10.60 -33.90 -11.55
CA PRO A 301 -10.29 -32.47 -11.56
C PRO A 301 -9.97 -31.95 -10.16
N VAL A 302 -9.12 -30.92 -10.10
CA VAL A 302 -8.89 -30.18 -8.86
C VAL A 302 -10.10 -29.30 -8.54
N LYS A 303 -10.27 -28.94 -7.26
CA LYS A 303 -11.40 -28.13 -6.82
C LYS A 303 -11.13 -26.64 -7.09
N PRO A 304 -12.18 -25.81 -7.24
CA PRO A 304 -12.02 -24.36 -7.23
C PRO A 304 -11.30 -23.87 -5.96
N PRO A 305 -10.50 -22.80 -6.04
CA PRO A 305 -9.55 -22.42 -5.00
C PRO A 305 -10.18 -21.58 -3.87
N LEU A 306 -11.35 -21.99 -3.35
CA LEU A 306 -12.08 -21.27 -2.31
C LEU A 306 -11.21 -20.99 -1.08
N ALA A 307 -10.51 -22.01 -0.57
CA ALA A 307 -9.65 -21.87 0.60
C ALA A 307 -8.45 -20.94 0.36
N ALA A 308 -7.94 -20.83 -0.86
CA ALA A 308 -6.88 -19.89 -1.19
C ALA A 308 -7.41 -18.46 -1.21
N ALA A 309 -8.60 -18.25 -1.81
CA ALA A 309 -9.27 -16.96 -1.82
C ALA A 309 -9.64 -16.49 -0.40
N GLU A 310 -10.15 -17.38 0.46
CA GLU A 310 -10.40 -17.05 1.87
C GLU A 310 -9.13 -16.54 2.57
N LYS A 311 -8.00 -17.24 2.38
CA LYS A 311 -6.72 -16.87 3.01
C LYS A 311 -6.23 -15.53 2.49
N ALA A 312 -6.33 -15.28 1.19
CA ALA A 312 -5.98 -14.00 0.58
C ALA A 312 -6.87 -12.86 1.12
N ARG A 313 -8.19 -13.09 1.22
CA ARG A 313 -9.16 -12.07 1.66
C ARG A 313 -8.98 -11.67 3.12
N ARG A 314 -8.64 -12.63 4.00
CA ARG A 314 -8.23 -12.33 5.40
C ARG A 314 -7.03 -11.39 5.49
N ARG A 315 -6.26 -11.25 4.42
CA ARG A 315 -5.08 -10.39 4.32
C ARG A 315 -5.31 -9.15 3.45
N GLY A 316 -6.55 -8.88 3.04
CA GLY A 316 -6.92 -7.72 2.23
C GLY A 316 -6.73 -7.90 0.73
N PHE A 317 -6.53 -9.13 0.24
CA PHE A 317 -6.35 -9.43 -1.18
C PHE A 317 -7.48 -10.29 -1.73
N GLU A 318 -7.89 -10.02 -2.96
CA GLU A 318 -8.77 -10.91 -3.72
C GLU A 318 -7.95 -11.65 -4.78
N LEU A 319 -8.33 -12.90 -5.07
CA LEU A 319 -7.82 -13.62 -6.23
C LEU A 319 -8.66 -13.21 -7.45
N THR A 320 -7.99 -12.73 -8.49
CA THR A 320 -8.62 -12.46 -9.78
C THR A 320 -9.09 -13.76 -10.44
N ALA A 321 -9.99 -13.67 -11.43
CA ALA A 321 -10.40 -14.84 -12.21
C ALA A 321 -9.21 -15.55 -12.87
N GLU A 322 -8.22 -14.79 -13.35
CA GLU A 322 -6.99 -15.34 -13.93
C GLU A 322 -6.14 -16.08 -12.89
N GLU A 323 -5.96 -15.51 -11.69
CA GLU A 323 -5.23 -16.18 -10.60
C GLU A 323 -5.97 -17.43 -10.12
N CYS A 324 -7.31 -17.43 -10.09
CA CYS A 324 -8.09 -18.62 -9.76
C CYS A 324 -7.87 -19.73 -10.79
N ALA A 325 -7.92 -19.41 -12.09
CA ALA A 325 -7.64 -20.35 -13.17
C ALA A 325 -6.18 -20.86 -13.13
N LYS A 326 -5.21 -19.99 -12.84
CA LYS A 326 -3.81 -20.36 -12.63
C LYS A 326 -3.65 -21.27 -11.41
N THR A 327 -4.36 -21.03 -10.32
CA THR A 327 -4.32 -21.90 -9.13
C THR A 327 -4.80 -23.30 -9.48
N VAL A 328 -5.93 -23.42 -10.20
CA VAL A 328 -6.43 -24.70 -10.74
C VAL A 328 -5.38 -25.40 -11.62
N LEU A 329 -4.72 -24.64 -12.51
CA LEU A 329 -3.69 -25.19 -13.39
C LEU A 329 -2.44 -25.66 -12.62
N GLY A 330 -1.98 -24.87 -11.66
CA GLY A 330 -0.82 -25.17 -10.82
C GLY A 330 -1.04 -26.39 -9.95
N GLU A 331 -2.18 -26.48 -9.25
CA GLU A 331 -2.54 -27.67 -8.47
C GLU A 331 -2.64 -28.93 -9.35
N SER A 332 -3.20 -28.79 -10.56
CA SER A 332 -3.28 -29.88 -11.53
C SER A 332 -1.89 -30.37 -11.93
N TRP A 333 -0.94 -29.47 -12.17
CA TRP A 333 0.46 -29.82 -12.43
C TRP A 333 1.13 -30.52 -11.25
N LEU A 334 0.97 -30.01 -10.03
CA LEU A 334 1.53 -30.63 -8.83
C LEU A 334 0.96 -32.05 -8.60
N LYS A 335 -0.35 -32.23 -8.83
CA LYS A 335 -1.00 -33.55 -8.81
C LYS A 335 -0.42 -34.46 -9.89
N ARG A 336 -0.20 -33.95 -11.11
CA ARG A 336 0.36 -34.73 -12.22
C ARG A 336 1.80 -35.18 -11.97
N LEU A 337 2.61 -34.30 -11.38
CA LEU A 337 4.03 -34.54 -11.06
C LEU A 337 4.22 -35.54 -9.90
N SER A 338 3.22 -35.72 -9.04
CA SER A 338 3.27 -36.68 -7.93
C SER A 338 2.73 -38.09 -8.27
N MET A 339 2.19 -38.29 -9.48
CA MET A 339 1.72 -39.62 -9.93
C MET A 339 2.87 -40.59 -10.23
N PRO A 340 2.66 -41.93 -10.15
CA PRO A 340 3.69 -42.96 -10.36
C PRO A 340 4.44 -42.91 -11.71
N GLU A 341 3.82 -42.33 -12.75
CA GLU A 341 4.44 -42.09 -14.06
C GLU A 341 4.42 -40.59 -14.38
N PRO A 342 5.29 -39.79 -13.73
CA PRO A 342 5.29 -38.34 -13.94
C PRO A 342 5.74 -38.02 -15.38
N PRO A 343 5.29 -36.88 -15.94
CA PRO A 343 5.74 -36.43 -17.25
C PRO A 343 7.27 -36.27 -17.27
N ARG A 344 7.89 -36.55 -18.42
CA ARG A 344 9.36 -36.50 -18.57
C ARG A 344 9.96 -35.12 -18.30
N SER A 345 9.17 -34.05 -18.44
CA SER A 345 9.59 -32.68 -18.21
C SER A 345 8.52 -31.90 -17.43
N LYS A 346 8.99 -31.00 -16.57
CA LYS A 346 8.20 -29.93 -15.96
C LYS A 346 7.80 -28.90 -17.03
N PRO A 347 6.75 -28.07 -16.81
CA PRO A 347 6.46 -26.95 -17.70
C PRO A 347 7.66 -25.99 -17.78
N ASN A 348 7.96 -25.50 -18.99
CA ASN A 348 9.09 -24.59 -19.22
C ASN A 348 8.92 -23.24 -18.53
N ASP A 349 7.69 -22.74 -18.50
CA ASP A 349 7.31 -21.50 -17.80
C ASP A 349 6.44 -21.88 -16.61
N LEU A 350 7.01 -21.80 -15.40
CA LEU A 350 6.29 -22.11 -14.17
C LEU A 350 5.14 -21.12 -13.95
N ARG A 351 5.38 -19.81 -14.12
CA ARG A 351 4.40 -18.75 -13.80
C ARG A 351 3.18 -18.82 -14.71
N ALA A 352 3.40 -19.03 -16.01
CA ALA A 352 2.30 -19.21 -16.97
C ALA A 352 1.44 -20.44 -16.65
N ASN A 353 1.97 -21.39 -15.86
CA ASN A 353 1.29 -22.61 -15.44
C ASN A 353 0.79 -22.57 -13.99
N GLY A 354 0.75 -21.38 -13.36
CA GLY A 354 0.30 -21.22 -11.96
C GLY A 354 1.27 -21.81 -10.93
N LEU A 355 2.53 -21.95 -11.31
CA LEU A 355 3.60 -22.45 -10.47
C LEU A 355 4.65 -21.37 -10.23
N ALA A 356 5.36 -21.47 -9.12
CA ALA A 356 6.54 -20.68 -8.81
C ALA A 356 7.74 -21.60 -8.51
N PRO A 357 8.98 -21.15 -8.71
CA PRO A 357 10.14 -21.88 -8.22
C PRO A 357 10.21 -21.81 -6.69
N ALA A 358 10.61 -22.91 -6.07
CA ALA A 358 11.03 -23.07 -4.69
C ALA A 358 12.38 -23.82 -4.68
N TYR A 359 12.95 -24.05 -3.50
CA TYR A 359 14.30 -24.60 -3.36
C TYR A 359 14.32 -25.81 -2.41
N ASP A 360 14.85 -26.94 -2.89
CA ASP A 360 15.07 -28.12 -2.05
C ASP A 360 16.29 -27.97 -1.13
N ASN A 361 16.58 -28.99 -0.31
CA ASN A 361 17.70 -28.97 0.63
C ASN A 361 19.09 -28.96 -0.06
N ALA A 362 19.14 -29.28 -1.35
CA ALA A 362 20.35 -29.20 -2.17
C ALA A 362 20.48 -27.86 -2.92
N GLY A 363 19.61 -26.89 -2.63
CA GLY A 363 19.60 -25.58 -3.31
C GLY A 363 19.08 -25.63 -4.75
N ARG A 364 18.45 -26.74 -5.17
CA ARG A 364 17.93 -26.90 -6.53
C ARG A 364 16.49 -26.43 -6.64
N THR A 365 16.14 -25.93 -7.82
CA THR A 365 14.79 -25.41 -8.06
C THR A 365 13.76 -26.52 -8.24
N VAL A 366 12.66 -26.42 -7.48
CA VAL A 366 11.49 -27.31 -7.56
C VAL A 366 10.23 -26.49 -7.73
N PRO A 367 9.22 -26.96 -8.48
CA PRO A 367 7.97 -26.23 -8.64
C PRO A 367 7.15 -26.29 -7.34
N ARG A 368 6.55 -25.16 -6.98
CA ARG A 368 5.49 -25.03 -5.97
C ARG A 368 4.29 -24.28 -6.57
N LEU A 369 3.18 -24.23 -5.85
CA LEU A 369 2.04 -23.43 -6.24
C LEU A 369 2.42 -21.93 -6.18
N ASP A 370 2.02 -21.15 -7.19
CA ASP A 370 2.15 -19.70 -7.09
C ASP A 370 1.04 -19.15 -6.19
N THR A 371 1.42 -18.44 -5.13
CA THR A 371 0.48 -17.80 -4.22
C THR A 371 0.27 -16.32 -4.55
N PHE A 372 0.91 -15.85 -5.63
CA PHE A 372 0.86 -14.47 -6.14
C PHE A 372 1.31 -13.44 -5.09
N GLY A 373 2.01 -13.87 -4.03
CA GLY A 373 2.34 -13.02 -2.89
C GLY A 373 1.14 -12.63 -2.00
N LYS A 374 -0.03 -13.26 -2.18
CA LYS A 374 -1.28 -12.88 -1.51
C LYS A 374 -1.62 -13.71 -0.26
N TYR A 375 -1.19 -14.98 -0.21
CA TYR A 375 -1.51 -15.88 0.89
C TYR A 375 -0.40 -16.91 1.17
N PHE A 376 -0.39 -17.42 2.39
CA PHE A 376 0.46 -18.55 2.76
C PHE A 376 -0.31 -19.86 2.61
N GLU A 377 0.32 -20.89 2.06
CA GLU A 377 -0.33 -22.18 1.81
C GLU A 377 -0.80 -22.86 3.10
N ARG A 378 -0.10 -22.63 4.22
CA ARG A 378 -0.42 -23.22 5.53
C ARG A 378 -1.27 -22.27 6.39
N ASN A 379 -2.15 -22.84 7.21
CA ASN A 379 -2.91 -22.07 8.20
C ASN A 379 -2.07 -21.92 9.47
N LEU A 380 -1.62 -20.68 9.76
CA LEU A 380 -0.94 -20.34 11.00
C LEU A 380 -1.86 -19.42 11.82
N ASP A 381 -2.51 -19.96 12.85
CA ASP A 381 -3.51 -19.25 13.66
C ASP A 381 -2.90 -18.46 14.83
N GLY A 382 -1.61 -18.65 15.12
CA GLY A 382 -0.91 -18.07 16.29
C GLY A 382 0.06 -16.93 15.99
N TYR A 383 0.35 -16.65 14.71
CA TYR A 383 1.39 -15.71 14.31
C TYR A 383 0.87 -14.27 14.31
N ARG A 384 1.60 -13.34 14.96
CA ARG A 384 1.16 -11.95 15.09
C ARG A 384 1.35 -11.10 13.81
N TYR A 385 2.14 -11.59 12.85
CA TYR A 385 2.42 -10.88 11.59
C TYR A 385 1.67 -11.47 10.38
N GLY A 386 1.46 -10.65 9.36
CA GLY A 386 0.95 -11.09 8.06
C GLY A 386 2.05 -11.66 7.18
N TRP A 387 1.92 -12.90 6.70
CA TRP A 387 2.91 -13.52 5.80
C TRP A 387 3.23 -12.67 4.58
N GLN A 388 2.21 -12.09 3.97
CA GLN A 388 2.32 -11.24 2.79
C GLN A 388 3.14 -9.98 3.05
N ARG A 389 3.13 -9.47 4.29
CA ARG A 389 3.94 -8.33 4.72
C ARG A 389 5.38 -8.74 4.96
N VAL A 390 5.60 -9.90 5.59
CA VAL A 390 6.96 -10.43 5.82
C VAL A 390 7.65 -10.67 4.48
N THR A 391 7.02 -11.41 3.58
CA THR A 391 7.57 -11.64 2.24
C THR A 391 7.70 -10.36 1.42
N GLY A 392 6.71 -9.46 1.51
CA GLY A 392 6.78 -8.12 0.93
C GLY A 392 7.98 -7.31 1.42
N ALA A 393 8.29 -7.33 2.72
CA ALA A 393 9.42 -6.62 3.29
C ALA A 393 10.77 -7.15 2.77
N TYR A 394 10.91 -8.47 2.65
CA TYR A 394 12.13 -9.07 2.10
C TYR A 394 12.30 -8.79 0.60
N VAL A 395 11.23 -8.95 -0.19
CA VAL A 395 11.26 -8.66 -1.63
C VAL A 395 11.44 -7.16 -1.89
N GLY A 396 10.81 -6.31 -1.08
CA GLY A 396 10.97 -4.86 -1.13
C GLY A 396 12.39 -4.42 -0.78
N PHE A 397 13.03 -5.06 0.20
CA PHE A 397 14.44 -4.83 0.51
C PHE A 397 15.33 -5.12 -0.70
N ALA A 398 15.15 -6.29 -1.31
CA ALA A 398 15.93 -6.69 -2.48
C ALA A 398 15.68 -5.80 -3.69
N LEU A 399 14.44 -5.39 -3.91
CA LEU A 399 14.07 -4.46 -4.97
C LEU A 399 14.71 -3.09 -4.77
N GLY A 400 14.67 -2.56 -3.54
CA GLY A 400 15.26 -1.28 -3.19
C GLY A 400 16.78 -1.25 -3.33
N GLU A 401 17.46 -2.33 -2.93
CA GLU A 401 18.90 -2.49 -3.20
C GLU A 401 19.18 -2.49 -4.71
N ALA A 402 18.49 -3.34 -5.47
CA ALA A 402 18.71 -3.47 -6.91
C ALA A 402 18.49 -2.15 -7.66
N LEU A 403 17.50 -1.36 -7.24
CA LEU A 403 17.22 -0.04 -7.82
C LEU A 403 18.31 0.99 -7.49
N GLY A 404 18.85 0.97 -6.27
CA GLY A 404 19.86 1.93 -5.81
C GLY A 404 21.30 1.56 -6.14
N ALA A 405 21.57 0.31 -6.56
CA ALA A 405 22.93 -0.20 -6.75
C ALA A 405 23.78 0.64 -7.71
N ALA A 406 23.20 1.10 -8.83
CA ALA A 406 23.94 1.87 -9.84
C ALA A 406 24.28 3.31 -9.43
N VAL A 407 23.69 3.80 -8.33
CA VAL A 407 23.90 5.15 -7.77
C VAL A 407 24.42 5.13 -6.34
N ASP A 408 24.72 3.95 -5.78
CA ASP A 408 25.23 3.83 -4.42
C ASP A 408 26.55 4.60 -4.26
N ARG A 409 26.64 5.37 -3.19
CA ARG A 409 27.77 6.22 -2.80
C ARG A 409 28.10 7.36 -3.78
N MET A 410 27.26 7.61 -4.79
CA MET A 410 27.39 8.80 -5.66
C MET A 410 26.93 10.08 -4.94
N MET A 411 27.35 11.24 -5.44
CA MET A 411 26.75 12.53 -5.08
C MET A 411 25.57 12.83 -6.02
N LEU A 412 24.55 13.54 -5.54
CA LEU A 412 23.34 13.83 -6.33
C LEU A 412 23.66 14.55 -7.66
N HIS A 413 24.62 15.46 -7.67
CA HIS A 413 25.03 16.12 -8.91
C HIS A 413 25.68 15.16 -9.93
N ASP A 414 26.38 14.12 -9.47
CA ASP A 414 26.93 13.07 -10.35
C ASP A 414 25.82 12.17 -10.89
N ILE A 415 24.81 11.87 -10.05
CA ILE A 415 23.61 11.14 -10.47
C ILE A 415 22.91 11.92 -11.58
N HIS A 416 22.69 13.23 -11.38
CA HIS A 416 22.07 14.09 -12.38
C HIS A 416 22.90 14.23 -13.65
N ALA A 417 24.23 14.32 -13.53
CA ALA A 417 25.11 14.39 -14.69
C ALA A 417 25.06 13.10 -15.53
N LYS A 418 24.87 11.94 -14.88
CA LYS A 418 24.87 10.63 -15.54
C LYS A 418 23.49 10.22 -16.08
N PHE A 419 22.41 10.55 -15.37
CA PHE A 419 21.06 10.05 -15.65
C PHE A 419 20.03 11.15 -15.98
N GLY A 420 20.40 12.42 -15.86
CA GLY A 420 19.49 13.56 -16.01
C GLY A 420 18.88 13.99 -14.68
N ILE A 421 18.13 15.10 -14.68
CA ILE A 421 17.59 15.73 -13.46
C ILE A 421 16.61 14.83 -12.68
N GLU A 422 15.98 13.89 -13.37
CA GLU A 422 15.08 12.89 -12.75
C GLU A 422 15.85 11.75 -12.05
N GLY A 423 17.18 11.69 -12.23
CA GLY A 423 18.01 10.60 -11.73
C GLY A 423 17.66 9.25 -12.37
N VAL A 424 17.78 8.18 -11.59
CA VAL A 424 17.32 6.84 -11.98
C VAL A 424 15.80 6.84 -12.06
N THR A 425 15.22 6.27 -13.12
CA THR A 425 13.76 6.18 -13.35
C THR A 425 13.25 4.75 -13.50
N ASP A 426 14.13 3.75 -13.51
CA ASP A 426 13.82 2.34 -13.73
C ASP A 426 14.93 1.46 -13.12
N LEU A 427 14.78 0.14 -13.13
CA LEU A 427 15.89 -0.78 -12.86
C LEU A 427 16.94 -0.66 -13.95
N ILE A 428 17.99 0.14 -13.70
CA ILE A 428 19.13 0.27 -14.61
C ILE A 428 20.19 -0.79 -14.31
N PRO A 429 20.96 -1.25 -15.31
CA PRO A 429 22.03 -2.21 -15.07
C PRO A 429 23.12 -1.62 -14.15
N ALA A 430 23.21 -2.14 -12.92
CA ALA A 430 24.32 -1.86 -12.00
C ALA A 430 25.49 -2.85 -12.19
N TYR A 431 25.20 -4.06 -12.67
CA TYR A 431 26.18 -5.11 -12.95
C TYR A 431 26.02 -5.64 -14.39
N ASP A 432 25.80 -6.94 -14.57
CA ASP A 432 25.62 -7.58 -15.86
C ASP A 432 24.22 -7.32 -16.47
N GLN A 433 23.18 -7.20 -15.63
CA GLN A 433 21.79 -6.97 -16.06
C GLN A 433 21.02 -6.10 -15.03
N PRO A 434 19.85 -5.55 -15.40
CA PRO A 434 18.90 -4.97 -14.45
C PRO A 434 18.43 -5.96 -13.37
N GLY A 435 17.98 -5.44 -12.22
CA GLY A 435 17.25 -6.25 -11.22
C GLY A 435 18.11 -7.26 -10.45
N ARG A 436 19.44 -7.15 -10.50
CA ARG A 436 20.36 -8.01 -9.76
C ARG A 436 20.40 -7.64 -8.28
N ILE A 437 20.39 -8.65 -7.42
CA ILE A 437 20.57 -8.43 -5.98
C ILE A 437 22.06 -8.25 -5.65
N GLY A 438 22.34 -7.46 -4.61
CA GLY A 438 23.69 -7.15 -4.14
C GLY A 438 24.01 -7.80 -2.79
N SER A 439 25.11 -7.35 -2.18
CA SER A 439 25.60 -7.89 -0.91
C SER A 439 24.68 -7.62 0.30
N LEU A 440 23.81 -6.61 0.26
CA LEU A 440 22.88 -6.29 1.34
C LEU A 440 21.79 -7.35 1.43
N THR A 441 21.17 -7.71 0.30
CA THR A 441 20.15 -8.76 0.27
C THR A 441 20.74 -10.10 0.66
N GLN A 442 21.93 -10.44 0.14
CA GLN A 442 22.59 -11.69 0.52
C GLN A 442 22.84 -11.75 2.05
N ARG A 443 23.37 -10.67 2.64
CA ARG A 443 23.55 -10.58 4.10
C ARG A 443 22.22 -10.69 4.86
N LEU A 444 21.15 -10.03 4.38
CA LEU A 444 19.82 -10.17 4.97
C LEU A 444 19.39 -11.64 5.04
N LEU A 445 19.53 -12.40 3.94
CA LEU A 445 19.17 -13.81 3.90
C LEU A 445 19.98 -14.67 4.88
N PHE A 446 21.29 -14.42 5.02
CA PHE A 446 22.12 -15.16 5.98
C PHE A 446 21.90 -14.72 7.44
N TYR A 447 21.55 -13.47 7.71
CA TYR A 447 21.08 -13.07 9.05
C TYR A 447 19.73 -13.74 9.39
N THR A 448 18.84 -13.90 8.42
CA THR A 448 17.60 -14.69 8.61
C THR A 448 17.90 -16.16 8.86
N GLU A 449 18.86 -16.73 8.13
CA GLU A 449 19.33 -18.10 8.39
C GLU A 449 19.85 -18.24 9.83
N ALA A 450 20.65 -17.27 10.32
CA ALA A 450 21.13 -17.27 11.69
C ALA A 450 19.97 -17.26 12.70
N ALA A 451 18.96 -16.41 12.47
CA ALA A 451 17.77 -16.37 13.33
C ALA A 451 17.05 -17.73 13.38
N ILE A 452 16.84 -18.39 12.23
CA ILE A 452 16.19 -19.71 12.15
C ILE A 452 17.02 -20.81 12.83
N ARG A 453 18.35 -20.78 12.68
CA ARG A 453 19.25 -21.78 13.26
C ARG A 453 19.47 -21.61 14.75
N SER A 454 19.11 -20.45 15.30
CA SER A 454 19.32 -20.15 16.70
C SER A 454 18.51 -21.07 17.61
N PRO A 455 19.11 -21.68 18.65
CA PRO A 455 18.43 -22.68 19.46
C PRO A 455 17.42 -22.10 20.47
N HIS A 456 17.41 -20.78 20.66
CA HIS A 456 16.56 -20.08 21.64
C HIS A 456 15.08 -20.44 21.51
N ARG A 457 14.59 -20.63 20.29
CA ARG A 457 13.17 -20.86 20.03
C ARG A 457 12.67 -22.18 20.62
N GLU A 458 13.47 -23.25 20.53
CA GLU A 458 13.13 -24.56 21.10
C GLU A 458 13.45 -24.67 22.58
N GLN A 459 14.26 -23.75 23.10
CA GLN A 459 14.61 -23.66 24.51
C GLN A 459 14.38 -22.23 25.03
N PRO A 460 13.14 -21.72 24.99
CA PRO A 460 12.85 -20.31 25.27
C PRO A 460 13.13 -19.90 26.72
N GLU A 461 13.22 -20.88 27.63
CA GLU A 461 13.59 -20.67 29.03
C GLU A 461 15.12 -20.77 29.26
N SER A 462 15.88 -21.21 28.26
CA SER A 462 17.33 -21.45 28.38
C SER A 462 18.11 -20.20 28.00
N ARG A 463 18.63 -19.52 29.04
CA ARG A 463 19.59 -18.41 28.87
C ARG A 463 20.89 -18.87 28.21
N GLU A 464 21.29 -20.13 28.42
CA GLU A 464 22.46 -20.71 27.78
C GLU A 464 22.26 -20.87 26.27
N ALA A 465 21.05 -21.23 25.83
CA ALA A 465 20.71 -21.31 24.41
C ALA A 465 20.74 -19.93 23.73
N GLU A 466 20.26 -18.89 24.41
CA GLU A 466 20.36 -17.50 23.92
C GLU A 466 21.83 -17.06 23.77
N GLN A 467 22.70 -17.42 24.72
CA GLN A 467 24.13 -17.07 24.68
C GLN A 467 24.90 -17.66 23.49
N LEU A 468 24.38 -18.71 22.85
CA LEU A 468 24.97 -19.31 21.64
C LEU A 468 24.67 -18.49 20.37
N PHE A 469 23.72 -17.55 20.42
CA PHE A 469 23.24 -16.88 19.23
C PHE A 469 24.34 -16.09 18.48
N PRO A 470 25.23 -15.33 19.13
CA PRO A 470 26.36 -14.69 18.45
C PRO A 470 27.25 -15.66 17.65
N ASP A 471 27.46 -16.89 18.14
CA ASP A 471 28.23 -17.91 17.41
C ASP A 471 27.48 -18.44 16.18
N VAL A 472 26.16 -18.62 16.29
CA VAL A 472 25.30 -18.97 15.15
C VAL A 472 25.34 -17.89 14.07
N VAL A 473 25.33 -16.61 14.47
CA VAL A 473 25.46 -15.47 13.56
C VAL A 473 26.81 -15.48 12.85
N ARG A 474 27.91 -15.74 13.57
CA ARG A 474 29.24 -15.89 12.96
C ARG A 474 29.26 -17.02 11.94
N GLY A 475 28.68 -18.18 12.25
CA GLY A 475 28.57 -19.30 11.31
C GLY A 475 27.81 -18.94 10.04
N ALA A 476 26.70 -18.21 10.16
CA ALA A 476 25.96 -17.74 8.99
C ALA A 476 26.74 -16.70 8.16
N LEU A 477 27.47 -15.80 8.82
CA LEU A 477 28.38 -14.87 8.14
C LEU A 477 29.52 -15.60 7.43
N GLN A 478 30.08 -16.68 8.00
CA GLN A 478 31.07 -17.52 7.34
C GLN A 478 30.48 -18.22 6.09
N ARG A 479 29.25 -18.72 6.16
CA ARG A 479 28.55 -19.26 4.98
C ARG A 479 28.29 -18.21 3.92
N TRP A 480 27.93 -16.99 4.29
CA TRP A 480 27.86 -15.88 3.35
C TRP A 480 29.23 -15.58 2.74
N LEU A 481 30.28 -15.41 3.54
CA LEU A 481 31.65 -15.18 3.07
C LEU A 481 32.13 -16.27 2.11
N ARG A 482 31.73 -17.53 2.34
CA ARG A 482 31.97 -18.65 1.43
C ARG A 482 31.36 -18.39 0.05
N THR A 483 30.12 -17.91 -0.02
CA THR A 483 29.52 -17.49 -1.29
C THR A 483 30.29 -16.34 -1.95
N GLN A 484 31.01 -15.53 -1.17
CA GLN A 484 31.85 -14.44 -1.69
C GLN A 484 33.29 -14.89 -2.04
N GLY A 485 33.58 -16.19 -1.98
CA GLY A 485 34.88 -16.77 -2.35
C GLY A 485 35.83 -17.07 -1.18
N ALA A 486 35.41 -16.85 0.07
CA ALA A 486 36.21 -17.24 1.23
C ALA A 486 36.28 -18.78 1.38
N PRO A 487 37.40 -19.33 1.90
CA PRO A 487 37.48 -20.75 2.21
C PRO A 487 36.54 -21.09 3.38
N MET A 488 35.83 -22.22 3.27
CA MET A 488 35.05 -22.82 4.34
C MET A 488 35.02 -24.32 4.11
N ASP A 489 35.44 -25.10 5.11
CA ASP A 489 35.44 -26.55 5.03
C ASP A 489 34.01 -27.08 5.26
N ALA A 490 33.54 -27.92 4.34
CA ALA A 490 32.24 -28.60 4.41
C ALA A 490 31.05 -27.68 4.81
N PRO A 491 30.71 -26.64 4.01
CA PRO A 491 29.61 -25.75 4.31
C PRO A 491 28.27 -26.51 4.35
N ASP A 492 27.49 -26.25 5.39
CA ASP A 492 26.26 -26.96 5.72
C ASP A 492 24.99 -26.11 5.45
N GLY A 493 23.85 -26.79 5.35
CA GLY A 493 22.56 -26.19 5.01
C GLY A 493 22.44 -25.79 3.54
N TRP A 494 21.22 -25.41 3.16
CA TRP A 494 20.85 -25.30 1.74
C TRP A 494 21.20 -23.97 1.08
N LEU A 495 21.19 -22.86 1.83
CA LEU A 495 21.30 -21.51 1.25
C LEU A 495 22.67 -21.28 0.59
N VAL A 496 23.75 -21.72 1.25
CA VAL A 496 25.13 -21.66 0.72
C VAL A 496 25.33 -22.51 -0.55
N GLN A 497 24.45 -23.48 -0.82
CA GLN A 497 24.50 -24.33 -2.00
C GLN A 497 23.86 -23.69 -3.24
N VAL A 498 23.13 -22.59 -3.08
CA VAL A 498 22.47 -21.89 -4.19
C VAL A 498 23.53 -21.19 -5.07
N PRO A 499 23.76 -21.63 -6.32
CA PRO A 499 24.87 -21.12 -7.13
C PRO A 499 24.80 -19.62 -7.40
N ASP A 500 23.59 -19.08 -7.59
CA ASP A 500 23.36 -17.67 -7.90
C ASP A 500 23.79 -16.72 -6.77
N LEU A 501 23.87 -17.19 -5.52
CA LEU A 501 24.40 -16.40 -4.39
C LEU A 501 25.93 -16.27 -4.40
N HIS A 502 26.63 -17.06 -5.22
CA HIS A 502 28.10 -16.96 -5.35
C HIS A 502 28.55 -15.82 -6.28
N ALA A 503 27.60 -15.06 -6.82
CA ALA A 503 27.88 -13.83 -7.54
C ALA A 503 28.31 -12.71 -6.56
N ARG A 504 29.61 -12.44 -6.51
CA ARG A 504 30.20 -11.35 -5.72
C ARG A 504 29.90 -9.98 -6.34
N ARG A 505 29.19 -9.11 -5.60
CA ARG A 505 28.73 -7.79 -6.06
C ARG A 505 28.80 -6.73 -4.94
N ASP A 506 29.09 -5.48 -5.31
CA ASP A 506 29.17 -4.25 -4.49
C ASP A 506 30.16 -4.18 -3.32
N ILE A 507 30.51 -5.31 -2.70
CA ILE A 507 31.35 -5.31 -1.51
C ILE A 507 32.84 -5.31 -1.88
N ASP A 508 33.54 -4.26 -1.43
CA ASP A 508 34.99 -4.15 -1.62
C ASP A 508 35.76 -5.14 -0.73
N ASP A 509 37.03 -5.36 -1.05
CA ASP A 509 37.88 -6.31 -0.32
C ASP A 509 38.10 -5.89 1.14
N ALA A 510 38.06 -4.60 1.47
CA ALA A 510 38.29 -4.12 2.83
C ALA A 510 37.09 -4.45 3.74
N GLU A 511 35.87 -4.17 3.28
CA GLU A 511 34.63 -4.52 3.98
C GLU A 511 34.53 -6.05 4.12
N LEU A 512 34.82 -6.82 3.05
CA LEU A 512 34.80 -8.28 3.09
C LEU A 512 35.82 -8.86 4.11
N ASN A 513 37.04 -8.31 4.14
CA ASN A 513 38.07 -8.72 5.10
C ASN A 513 37.69 -8.39 6.54
N ALA A 514 37.04 -7.24 6.79
CA ALA A 514 36.54 -6.89 8.12
C ALA A 514 35.49 -7.90 8.60
N TYR A 515 34.51 -8.24 7.75
CA TYR A 515 33.55 -9.30 8.03
C TYR A 515 34.22 -10.65 8.29
N HIS A 516 35.21 -11.02 7.48
CA HIS A 516 35.96 -12.26 7.68
C HIS A 516 36.64 -12.29 9.05
N GLN A 517 37.38 -11.25 9.42
CA GLN A 517 38.06 -11.16 10.71
C GLN A 517 37.08 -11.26 11.90
N LEU A 518 35.93 -10.59 11.82
CA LEU A 518 34.92 -10.62 12.88
C LEU A 518 34.18 -11.97 12.96
N ALA A 519 33.85 -12.56 11.80
CA ALA A 519 33.17 -13.85 11.72
C ALA A 519 34.06 -15.02 12.18
N THR A 520 35.38 -14.95 11.97
CA THR A 520 36.33 -15.98 12.41
C THR A 520 36.99 -15.68 13.76
N LEU A 521 36.55 -14.64 14.48
CA LEU A 521 37.14 -14.22 15.76
C LEU A 521 38.66 -13.99 15.67
N ALA A 522 39.13 -13.34 14.60
CA ALA A 522 40.54 -13.00 14.45
C ALA A 522 41.00 -12.10 15.62
N ALA A 523 42.16 -12.42 16.18
CA ALA A 523 42.70 -11.67 17.31
C ALA A 523 42.92 -10.20 16.94
N GLY A 524 42.30 -9.28 17.69
CA GLY A 524 42.41 -7.84 17.46
C GLY A 524 41.59 -7.31 16.28
N ALA A 525 40.62 -8.07 15.76
CA ALA A 525 39.70 -7.59 14.72
C ALA A 525 39.00 -6.30 15.18
N PRO A 526 39.14 -5.16 14.46
CA PRO A 526 38.45 -3.94 14.82
C PRO A 526 36.94 -4.08 14.59
N PRO A 527 36.09 -3.52 15.48
CA PRO A 527 34.66 -3.48 15.22
C PRO A 527 34.35 -2.62 13.99
N MET A 528 33.23 -2.92 13.33
CA MET A 528 32.67 -2.05 12.29
C MET A 528 31.69 -1.06 12.89
N GLY A 529 31.46 0.04 12.19
CA GLY A 529 30.41 1.02 12.48
C GLY A 529 29.71 1.42 11.19
N GLY A 530 28.49 1.94 11.32
CA GLY A 530 27.69 2.49 10.22
C GLY A 530 26.43 1.70 9.87
N PRO A 531 25.75 2.13 8.78
CA PRO A 531 24.35 1.83 8.55
C PRO A 531 24.05 0.35 8.24
N ALA A 532 25.07 -0.46 7.93
CA ALA A 532 24.89 -1.90 7.71
C ALA A 532 24.40 -2.65 8.97
N ALA A 533 24.53 -2.04 10.16
CA ALA A 533 23.90 -2.51 11.39
C ALA A 533 22.37 -2.61 11.32
N LEU A 534 21.71 -1.94 10.36
CA LEU A 534 20.26 -1.98 10.17
C LEU A 534 19.75 -3.25 9.48
N ILE A 535 20.60 -3.95 8.71
CA ILE A 535 20.21 -5.13 7.92
C ILE A 535 19.55 -6.23 8.78
N PRO A 536 20.05 -6.57 9.99
CA PRO A 536 19.47 -7.63 10.80
C PRO A 536 18.15 -7.26 11.50
N ALA A 537 17.66 -6.02 11.38
CA ALA A 537 16.44 -5.58 12.06
C ALA A 537 15.20 -6.39 11.66
N LEU A 538 15.06 -6.72 10.38
CA LEU A 538 13.92 -7.50 9.88
C LEU A 538 13.96 -8.97 10.39
N PRO A 539 15.08 -9.71 10.29
CA PRO A 539 15.23 -11.02 10.95
C PRO A 539 14.94 -11.00 12.45
N ALA A 540 15.43 -9.98 13.16
CA ALA A 540 15.24 -9.84 14.60
C ALA A 540 13.77 -9.63 14.98
N ALA A 541 13.00 -8.90 14.18
CA ALA A 541 11.57 -8.73 14.43
C ALA A 541 10.82 -10.08 14.38
N LEU A 542 11.19 -10.97 13.45
CA LEU A 542 10.53 -12.26 13.27
C LEU A 542 10.72 -13.22 14.45
N THR A 543 11.74 -13.04 15.30
CA THR A 543 11.96 -13.93 16.46
C THR A 543 10.85 -13.80 17.51
N MET A 544 10.14 -12.67 17.53
CA MET A 544 9.06 -12.38 18.50
C MET A 544 7.64 -12.66 18.00
N ALA A 545 7.53 -13.46 16.93
CA ALA A 545 6.28 -13.53 16.18
C ALA A 545 5.25 -14.55 16.70
N GLY A 546 5.70 -15.60 17.41
CA GLY A 546 4.85 -16.63 18.02
C GLY A 546 4.84 -16.57 19.55
N PRO A 547 3.74 -16.99 20.21
CA PRO A 547 3.71 -17.09 21.67
C PRO A 547 4.78 -18.04 22.20
N GLY A 548 5.66 -17.53 23.06
CA GLY A 548 6.72 -18.31 23.69
C GLY A 548 7.89 -18.71 22.76
N SER A 549 7.99 -18.13 21.56
CA SER A 549 9.06 -18.43 20.60
C SER A 549 10.26 -17.49 20.68
N GLY A 550 10.15 -16.40 21.43
CA GLY A 550 11.06 -15.27 21.37
C GLY A 550 12.13 -15.25 22.46
N PHE A 551 13.15 -14.43 22.24
CA PHE A 551 14.17 -14.09 23.23
C PHE A 551 13.54 -13.43 24.45
N SER A 552 14.14 -13.66 25.62
CA SER A 552 13.69 -13.07 26.87
C SER A 552 13.79 -11.54 26.93
N GLY A 553 14.84 -10.97 26.34
CA GLY A 553 14.99 -9.53 26.14
C GLY A 553 14.22 -9.01 24.93
N GLY A 554 13.35 -9.83 24.34
CA GLY A 554 12.53 -9.49 23.18
C GLY A 554 13.35 -9.27 21.90
N ALA A 555 12.71 -8.63 20.90
CA ALA A 555 13.34 -8.32 19.62
C ALA A 555 14.57 -7.39 19.78
N ARG A 556 14.61 -6.60 20.87
CA ARG A 556 15.77 -5.78 21.24
C ARG A 556 17.01 -6.64 21.51
N GLN A 557 16.89 -7.74 22.24
CA GLN A 557 18.03 -8.64 22.45
C GLN A 557 18.45 -9.27 21.14
N ALA A 558 17.50 -9.79 20.36
CA ALA A 558 17.76 -10.45 19.09
C ALA A 558 18.55 -9.56 18.12
N VAL A 559 18.11 -8.32 17.89
CA VAL A 559 18.82 -7.42 16.96
C VAL A 559 20.19 -7.02 17.47
N ARG A 560 20.36 -6.84 18.78
CA ARG A 560 21.65 -6.46 19.35
C ARG A 560 22.67 -7.59 19.31
N GLU A 561 22.23 -8.83 19.46
CA GLU A 561 23.09 -10.01 19.29
C GLU A 561 23.39 -10.28 17.81
N LEU A 562 22.45 -10.03 16.90
CA LEU A 562 22.67 -10.12 15.45
C LEU A 562 23.65 -9.05 14.93
N ALA A 563 23.34 -7.78 15.16
CA ALA A 563 24.13 -6.67 14.66
C ALA A 563 25.46 -6.55 15.41
N GLY A 564 25.46 -6.77 16.73
CA GLY A 564 26.61 -6.56 17.61
C GLY A 564 27.80 -7.48 17.35
N VAL A 565 27.62 -8.60 16.63
CA VAL A 565 28.73 -9.43 16.16
C VAL A 565 29.67 -8.65 15.22
N THR A 566 29.15 -7.65 14.53
CA THR A 566 29.92 -6.84 13.56
C THR A 566 29.94 -5.35 13.92
N HIS A 567 28.81 -4.81 14.36
CA HIS A 567 28.59 -3.40 14.65
C HIS A 567 28.21 -3.20 16.13
N PRO A 568 29.17 -3.28 17.07
CA PRO A 568 28.89 -3.21 18.51
C PRO A 568 28.67 -1.77 19.02
N GLU A 569 28.78 -0.74 18.18
CA GLU A 569 28.61 0.65 18.59
C GLU A 569 27.17 0.94 19.03
N GLU A 570 27.01 1.62 20.17
CA GLU A 570 25.67 1.82 20.79
C GLU A 570 24.73 2.62 19.87
N GLN A 571 25.23 3.63 19.16
CA GLN A 571 24.43 4.43 18.24
C GLN A 571 23.80 3.57 17.13
N ASP A 572 24.57 2.65 16.56
CA ASP A 572 24.11 1.73 15.52
C ASP A 572 23.12 0.69 16.07
N LEU A 573 23.44 0.12 17.23
CA LEU A 573 22.58 -0.85 17.90
C LEU A 573 21.25 -0.24 18.36
N ALA A 574 21.24 1.02 18.80
CA ALA A 574 20.03 1.75 19.15
C ALA A 574 19.15 2.00 17.91
N ALA A 575 19.75 2.44 16.80
CA ALA A 575 19.03 2.64 15.54
C ALA A 575 18.46 1.32 14.97
N ALA A 576 19.23 0.23 15.02
CA ALA A 576 18.78 -1.10 14.62
C ALA A 576 17.64 -1.60 15.53
N THR A 577 17.72 -1.33 16.84
CA THR A 577 16.64 -1.61 17.80
C THR A 577 15.36 -0.86 17.44
N TYR A 578 15.46 0.44 17.17
CA TYR A 578 14.33 1.25 16.77
C TYR A 578 13.67 0.74 15.47
N LEU A 579 14.48 0.45 14.44
CA LEU A 579 13.97 -0.11 13.18
C LEU A 579 13.32 -1.50 13.37
N THR A 580 13.86 -2.33 14.26
CA THR A 580 13.26 -3.63 14.60
C THR A 580 11.87 -3.47 15.19
N TRP A 581 11.69 -2.55 16.14
CA TRP A 581 10.37 -2.25 16.72
C TRP A 581 9.41 -1.64 15.71
N LEU A 582 9.91 -0.83 14.77
CA LEU A 582 9.10 -0.34 13.65
C LEU A 582 8.60 -1.50 12.78
N PHE A 583 9.44 -2.49 12.48
CA PHE A 583 9.00 -3.69 11.77
C PHE A 583 7.97 -4.51 12.56
N GLU A 584 8.09 -4.62 13.89
CA GLU A 584 7.07 -5.31 14.70
C GLU A 584 5.67 -4.70 14.55
N HIS A 585 5.58 -3.38 14.33
CA HIS A 585 4.30 -2.72 14.05
C HIS A 585 3.92 -2.85 12.58
N ALA A 586 4.86 -2.60 11.67
CA ALA A 586 4.61 -2.58 10.24
C ALA A 586 4.16 -3.94 9.68
N LEU A 587 4.66 -5.04 10.24
CA LEU A 587 4.39 -6.42 9.83
C LEU A 587 3.04 -6.98 10.34
N THR A 588 2.19 -6.15 10.97
CA THR A 588 0.89 -6.52 11.54
C THR A 588 0.08 -7.54 10.71
N LYS A 589 -0.59 -8.48 11.37
CA LYS A 589 -1.50 -9.44 10.71
C LYS A 589 -2.76 -8.81 10.12
N GLU A 590 -3.06 -7.55 10.50
CA GLU A 590 -4.23 -6.81 10.04
C GLU A 590 -4.14 -6.47 8.55
N ALA A 591 -5.30 -6.29 7.92
CA ALA A 591 -5.41 -5.97 6.50
C ALA A 591 -4.76 -4.63 6.14
N PHE A 592 -4.62 -3.71 7.10
CA PHE A 592 -3.97 -2.42 6.93
C PHE A 592 -2.82 -2.24 7.93
N SER A 593 -1.76 -1.55 7.47
CA SER A 593 -0.64 -1.11 8.29
C SER A 593 -0.48 0.38 8.09
N PHE A 594 -0.37 1.10 9.19
CA PHE A 594 -0.32 2.55 9.19
C PHE A 594 0.90 3.08 8.42
N PRO A 595 0.82 4.31 7.89
CA PRO A 595 1.92 4.92 7.17
C PRO A 595 3.14 5.17 8.08
N ILE A 596 4.33 5.25 7.49
CA ILE A 596 5.59 5.27 8.25
C ILE A 596 5.68 6.49 9.16
N TRP A 597 5.18 7.64 8.74
CA TRP A 597 5.18 8.84 9.60
C TRP A 597 4.37 8.66 10.89
N ASN A 598 3.33 7.79 10.87
CA ASN A 598 2.51 7.51 12.04
C ASN A 598 3.18 6.45 12.90
N THR A 599 3.52 5.31 12.31
CA THR A 599 4.11 4.19 13.06
C THR A 599 5.49 4.53 13.63
N SER A 600 6.29 5.35 12.94
CA SER A 600 7.59 5.82 13.44
C SER A 600 7.48 6.60 14.75
N ARG A 601 6.39 7.35 14.93
CA ARG A 601 6.06 8.10 16.15
C ARG A 601 5.47 7.19 17.22
N GLU A 602 4.60 6.26 16.85
CA GLU A 602 4.00 5.29 17.79
C GLU A 602 5.05 4.40 18.48
N VAL A 603 6.14 4.06 17.78
CA VAL A 603 7.26 3.29 18.35
C VAL A 603 8.01 4.06 19.43
N LEU A 604 8.00 5.40 19.40
CA LEU A 604 8.67 6.23 20.39
C LEU A 604 7.80 6.36 21.64
N ASN A 605 8.25 5.74 22.73
CA ASN A 605 7.56 5.76 24.01
C ASN A 605 8.45 6.42 25.08
N PRO A 606 8.08 7.61 25.60
CA PRO A 606 8.89 8.33 26.59
C PRO A 606 9.04 7.57 27.91
N ASP A 607 8.13 6.66 28.24
CA ASP A 607 8.15 5.87 29.47
C ASP A 607 9.01 4.59 29.33
N ASN A 608 9.47 4.27 28.12
CA ASN A 608 10.32 3.11 27.90
C ASN A 608 11.76 3.42 28.35
N GLN A 609 12.23 2.73 29.40
CA GLN A 609 13.58 2.89 29.95
C GLN A 609 14.70 2.61 28.94
N PHE A 610 14.44 1.79 27.92
CA PHE A 610 15.42 1.49 26.89
C PHE A 610 15.50 2.56 25.80
N GLN A 611 14.63 3.58 25.83
CA GLN A 611 14.57 4.70 24.89
C GLN A 611 15.08 6.02 25.49
N GLN A 612 16.02 5.89 26.42
CA GLN A 612 16.66 6.99 27.15
C GLN A 612 18.13 7.12 26.74
N GLY A 613 18.72 8.28 27.01
CA GLY A 613 20.13 8.55 26.69
C GLY A 613 20.34 9.28 25.36
N PRO A 614 21.58 9.70 25.07
CA PRO A 614 21.90 10.57 23.94
C PRO A 614 21.60 9.93 22.57
N GLU A 615 21.79 8.61 22.42
CA GLU A 615 21.53 7.89 21.18
C GLU A 615 20.03 7.91 20.83
N TRP A 616 19.16 7.77 21.83
CA TRP A 616 17.72 7.83 21.63
C TRP A 616 17.19 9.26 21.45
N SER A 617 17.85 10.25 22.05
CA SER A 617 17.57 11.66 21.70
C SER A 617 17.86 11.91 20.22
N ALA A 618 18.99 11.44 19.70
CA ALA A 618 19.32 11.57 18.28
C ALA A 618 18.33 10.82 17.36
N ILE A 619 17.81 9.66 17.78
CA ILE A 619 16.73 8.96 17.04
C ILE A 619 15.45 9.79 17.02
N LYS A 620 15.04 10.38 18.16
CA LYS A 620 13.85 11.24 18.25
C LYS A 620 13.99 12.46 17.36
N ASP A 621 15.15 13.10 17.35
CA ASP A 621 15.47 14.24 16.50
C ASP A 621 15.40 13.87 15.01
N MET A 622 16.03 12.74 14.63
CA MET A 622 15.97 12.21 13.26
C MET A 622 14.53 11.94 12.82
N VAL A 623 13.68 11.33 13.67
CA VAL A 623 12.27 11.09 13.36
C VAL A 623 11.53 12.40 13.16
N ALA A 624 11.71 13.37 14.06
CA ALA A 624 11.07 14.69 13.97
C ALA A 624 11.48 15.45 12.70
N GLU A 625 12.74 15.34 12.27
CA GLU A 625 13.25 15.93 11.04
C GLU A 625 12.71 15.24 9.79
N SER A 626 12.62 13.90 9.81
CA SER A 626 12.44 13.09 8.61
C SER A 626 10.99 12.81 8.23
N VAL A 627 10.05 12.81 9.19
CA VAL A 627 8.63 12.54 8.90
C VAL A 627 7.75 13.80 9.00
N PRO A 628 6.80 14.01 8.06
CA PRO A 628 5.93 15.18 8.05
C PRO A 628 4.98 15.20 9.26
N PHE A 629 4.56 16.40 9.66
CA PHE A 629 3.45 16.58 10.59
C PHE A 629 2.17 16.87 9.80
N PHE A 630 1.25 15.91 9.77
CA PHE A 630 -0.09 16.11 9.23
C PHE A 630 -0.98 16.68 10.34
N GLY A 631 -0.91 18.01 10.52
CA GLY A 631 -1.77 18.73 11.46
C GLY A 631 -3.25 18.68 11.08
N GLU A 632 -4.10 19.28 11.91
CA GLU A 632 -5.54 19.37 11.61
C GLU A 632 -5.80 20.20 10.35
N HIS A 633 -4.97 21.23 10.11
CA HIS A 633 -5.02 22.06 8.93
C HIS A 633 -3.62 22.49 8.44
N GLY A 634 -3.56 23.03 7.22
CA GLY A 634 -2.37 23.58 6.58
C GLY A 634 -1.66 22.60 5.66
N LEU A 635 -0.86 23.13 4.72
CA LEU A 635 -0.11 22.31 3.78
C LEU A 635 1.03 21.56 4.48
N PRO A 636 1.10 20.21 4.38
CA PRO A 636 2.17 19.45 4.99
C PRO A 636 3.47 19.64 4.21
N ASP A 637 4.55 19.90 4.93
CA ASP A 637 5.92 19.95 4.40
C ASP A 637 6.46 18.53 4.21
N LEU A 638 6.41 18.02 2.97
CA LEU A 638 6.95 16.71 2.60
C LEU A 638 8.47 16.80 2.44
N ARG A 639 9.19 16.08 3.31
CA ARG A 639 10.66 16.13 3.37
C ARG A 639 11.32 15.58 2.11
N MET A 640 12.37 16.24 1.63
CA MET A 640 13.22 15.74 0.54
C MET A 640 14.37 14.91 1.12
N PRO A 641 14.61 13.66 0.68
CA PRO A 641 15.67 12.81 1.21
C PRO A 641 17.06 13.46 1.20
N GLU A 642 17.42 14.19 0.14
CA GLU A 642 18.75 14.82 0.06
C GLU A 642 19.02 15.82 1.19
N LEU A 643 17.98 16.41 1.78
CA LEU A 643 18.12 17.39 2.87
C LEU A 643 18.28 16.74 4.25
N ILE A 644 18.16 15.42 4.36
CA ILE A 644 18.23 14.69 5.64
C ILE A 644 19.63 14.14 5.85
N GLY A 645 20.39 14.76 6.75
CA GLY A 645 21.76 14.35 7.10
C GLY A 645 22.69 14.17 5.89
N ASP A 646 23.77 13.42 6.08
CA ASP A 646 24.82 13.23 5.06
C ASP A 646 24.61 12.04 4.12
N GLY A 647 23.58 11.23 4.37
CA GLY A 647 23.28 10.00 3.63
C GLY A 647 24.29 8.87 3.83
N LYS A 648 25.20 8.97 4.79
CA LYS A 648 26.27 7.98 5.03
C LYS A 648 26.19 7.34 6.41
N THR A 649 25.80 8.11 7.43
CA THR A 649 25.62 7.62 8.80
C THR A 649 24.32 6.83 8.96
N THR A 650 24.25 5.98 9.99
CA THR A 650 23.09 5.13 10.30
C THR A 650 21.78 5.90 10.42
N LEU A 651 21.78 7.02 11.15
CA LEU A 651 20.59 7.86 11.31
C LEU A 651 20.23 8.60 10.02
N SER A 652 21.20 9.05 9.23
CA SER A 652 20.91 9.70 7.94
C SER A 652 20.28 8.74 6.93
N VAL A 653 20.75 7.49 6.84
CA VAL A 653 20.17 6.46 5.96
C VAL A 653 18.71 6.19 6.35
N LEU A 654 18.46 6.03 7.65
CA LEU A 654 17.11 5.78 8.16
C LEU A 654 16.18 6.98 7.92
N GLY A 655 16.65 8.19 8.21
CA GLY A 655 15.89 9.42 7.99
C GLY A 655 15.56 9.66 6.52
N ARG A 656 16.51 9.39 5.61
CA ARG A 656 16.27 9.47 4.17
C ARG A 656 15.23 8.47 3.69
N ALA A 657 15.23 7.24 4.22
CA ALA A 657 14.19 6.26 3.91
C ALA A 657 12.81 6.77 4.36
N PHE A 658 12.71 7.38 5.55
CA PHE A 658 11.45 7.93 6.05
C PHE A 658 10.94 9.13 5.23
N ALA A 659 11.83 10.04 4.84
CA ALA A 659 11.51 11.18 3.98
C ALA A 659 11.12 10.74 2.56
N ALA A 660 11.67 9.63 2.07
CA ALA A 660 11.32 9.08 0.76
C ALA A 660 9.91 8.50 0.75
N LEU A 661 9.52 7.79 1.82
CA LEU A 661 8.23 7.11 1.94
C LEU A 661 7.08 8.03 2.31
N SER A 662 7.30 8.98 3.24
CA SER A 662 6.22 9.76 3.85
C SER A 662 5.51 10.66 2.83
N GLY A 663 4.22 10.44 2.62
CA GLY A 663 3.43 11.14 1.60
C GLY A 663 3.35 10.40 0.26
N PHE A 664 4.11 9.31 0.12
CA PHE A 664 4.25 8.52 -1.11
C PHE A 664 3.98 7.04 -0.88
N GLU A 665 3.43 6.65 0.28
CA GLU A 665 3.21 5.23 0.64
C GLU A 665 2.23 4.50 -0.28
N ASN A 666 1.38 5.24 -0.99
CA ASN A 666 0.45 4.72 -2.00
C ASN A 666 1.01 4.82 -3.44
N TYR A 667 2.23 5.33 -3.61
CA TYR A 667 2.94 5.49 -4.88
C TYR A 667 4.30 4.79 -4.80
N PRO A 668 4.31 3.45 -4.75
CA PRO A 668 5.49 2.66 -4.44
C PRO A 668 6.68 2.92 -5.37
N GLU A 669 6.44 3.13 -6.67
CA GLU A 669 7.48 3.51 -7.64
C GLU A 669 8.13 4.84 -7.28
N GLN A 670 7.31 5.88 -7.03
CA GLN A 670 7.82 7.21 -6.69
C GLN A 670 8.58 7.19 -5.36
N ALA A 671 8.06 6.46 -4.36
CA ALA A 671 8.70 6.34 -3.06
C ALA A 671 10.08 5.66 -3.14
N LEU A 672 10.19 4.59 -3.94
CA LEU A 672 11.45 3.89 -4.17
C LEU A 672 12.45 4.75 -4.97
N LEU A 673 12.01 5.48 -6.00
CA LEU A 673 12.88 6.37 -6.76
C LEU A 673 13.40 7.54 -5.90
N ARG A 674 12.55 8.11 -5.04
CA ARG A 674 12.96 9.10 -4.03
C ARG A 674 14.01 8.53 -3.07
N ALA A 675 13.89 7.25 -2.71
CA ALA A 675 14.81 6.60 -1.77
C ALA A 675 16.20 6.30 -2.36
N VAL A 676 16.39 6.38 -3.68
CA VAL A 676 17.68 6.09 -4.33
C VAL A 676 18.31 7.31 -5.02
N ASN A 677 17.51 8.30 -5.42
CA ASN A 677 17.98 9.51 -6.07
C ASN A 677 18.42 10.59 -5.05
N HIS A 678 19.47 10.27 -4.30
CA HIS A 678 20.11 11.17 -3.35
C HIS A 678 21.59 10.83 -3.19
N SER A 679 22.38 11.69 -2.55
CA SER A 679 23.79 11.44 -2.25
C SER A 679 23.99 10.32 -1.21
N GLY A 680 25.11 9.59 -1.25
CA GLY A 680 25.46 8.64 -0.17
C GLY A 680 24.93 7.22 -0.40
N ARG A 681 24.54 6.51 0.66
CA ARG A 681 24.22 5.05 0.66
C ARG A 681 22.85 4.74 0.04
N SER A 682 22.60 5.16 -1.19
CA SER A 682 21.34 5.02 -1.92
C SER A 682 20.84 3.59 -2.03
N ALA A 683 21.72 2.59 -2.18
CA ALA A 683 21.27 1.19 -2.23
C ALA A 683 20.71 0.72 -0.88
N LEU A 684 21.33 1.12 0.23
CA LEU A 684 20.84 0.76 1.56
C LEU A 684 19.61 1.57 1.97
N THR A 685 19.55 2.86 1.64
CA THR A 685 18.34 3.66 1.84
C THR A 685 17.17 3.07 1.03
N GLY A 686 17.40 2.74 -0.24
CA GLY A 686 16.44 2.03 -1.09
C GLY A 686 15.99 0.72 -0.48
N ALA A 687 16.92 -0.10 0.02
CA ALA A 687 16.60 -1.38 0.66
C ALA A 687 15.74 -1.22 1.92
N ILE A 688 16.06 -0.29 2.82
CA ILE A 688 15.24 -0.04 4.03
C ILE A 688 13.87 0.53 3.65
N ALA A 689 13.82 1.49 2.72
CA ALA A 689 12.56 2.07 2.23
C ALA A 689 11.67 1.00 1.59
N GLY A 690 12.25 0.17 0.72
CA GLY A 690 11.57 -0.94 0.08
C GLY A 690 11.08 -1.99 1.07
N ALA A 691 11.86 -2.29 2.12
CA ALA A 691 11.42 -3.20 3.18
C ALA A 691 10.20 -2.69 3.94
N LEU A 692 10.19 -1.41 4.30
CA LEU A 692 9.05 -0.78 5.00
C LEU A 692 7.81 -0.68 4.09
N LEU A 693 8.00 -0.31 2.83
CA LEU A 693 6.94 -0.26 1.83
C LEU A 693 6.34 -1.65 1.55
N GLY A 694 7.20 -2.67 1.46
CA GLY A 694 6.81 -4.06 1.31
C GLY A 694 6.14 -4.64 2.56
N ALA A 695 6.59 -4.27 3.77
CA ALA A 695 5.90 -4.57 5.02
C ALA A 695 4.49 -3.97 5.05
N ARG A 696 4.28 -2.81 4.41
CA ARG A 696 2.99 -2.16 4.32
C ARG A 696 2.07 -2.77 3.26
N THR A 697 2.58 -3.08 2.08
CA THR A 697 1.76 -3.35 0.89
C THR A 697 1.79 -4.81 0.42
N GLY A 698 2.72 -5.60 0.97
CA GLY A 698 3.02 -6.95 0.48
C GLY A 698 3.61 -6.96 -0.92
N ILE A 699 3.99 -8.14 -1.42
CA ILE A 699 4.49 -8.30 -2.80
C ILE A 699 3.51 -7.73 -3.85
N PRO A 700 2.17 -7.93 -3.76
CA PRO A 700 1.25 -7.43 -4.78
C PRO A 700 1.19 -5.91 -4.90
N GLY A 701 1.52 -5.18 -3.83
CA GLY A 701 1.53 -3.72 -3.83
C GLY A 701 2.88 -3.09 -4.18
N LEU A 702 3.93 -3.89 -4.39
CA LEU A 702 5.20 -3.41 -4.95
C LEU A 702 5.08 -3.23 -6.49
N PRO A 703 5.99 -2.46 -7.13
CA PRO A 703 5.95 -2.24 -8.58
C PRO A 703 6.18 -3.53 -9.37
N GLN A 704 5.12 -4.13 -9.92
CA GLN A 704 5.19 -5.48 -10.52
C GLN A 704 6.20 -5.56 -11.67
N LYS A 705 6.31 -4.51 -12.49
CA LYS A 705 7.33 -4.40 -13.56
C LYS A 705 8.76 -4.66 -13.04
N TRP A 706 9.08 -4.19 -11.83
CA TRP A 706 10.40 -4.37 -11.24
C TRP A 706 10.53 -5.67 -10.48
N VAL A 707 9.48 -6.07 -9.75
CA VAL A 707 9.43 -7.34 -9.02
C VAL A 707 9.57 -8.53 -9.98
N ASP A 708 9.08 -8.43 -11.21
CA ASP A 708 9.21 -9.48 -12.24
C ASP A 708 10.61 -9.59 -12.84
N GLN A 709 11.39 -8.50 -12.80
CA GLN A 709 12.80 -8.48 -13.23
C GLN A 709 13.78 -8.83 -12.10
N LEU A 710 13.30 -8.84 -10.85
CA LEU A 710 14.13 -9.05 -9.67
C LEU A 710 14.70 -10.47 -9.63
N GLU A 711 16.02 -10.55 -9.68
CA GLU A 711 16.78 -11.77 -9.52
C GLU A 711 16.50 -12.41 -8.16
N LEU A 712 16.37 -13.74 -8.13
CA LEU A 712 16.21 -14.50 -6.90
C LEU A 712 15.01 -14.09 -6.02
N ARG A 713 14.01 -13.35 -6.56
CA ARG A 713 12.75 -13.00 -5.88
C ARG A 713 12.17 -14.16 -5.06
N TYR A 714 12.07 -15.34 -5.69
CA TYR A 714 11.46 -16.51 -5.06
C TYR A 714 12.35 -17.18 -4.02
N LEU A 715 13.67 -17.03 -4.10
CA LEU A 715 14.60 -17.44 -3.04
C LEU A 715 14.39 -16.57 -1.80
N VAL A 716 14.34 -15.24 -2.03
CA VAL A 716 14.09 -14.24 -0.99
C VAL A 716 12.74 -14.50 -0.30
N GLU A 717 11.68 -14.73 -1.09
CA GLU A 717 10.36 -15.10 -0.59
C GLU A 717 10.37 -16.43 0.19
N GLN A 718 11.14 -17.43 -0.27
CA GLN A 718 11.27 -18.73 0.41
C GLN A 718 11.93 -18.58 1.78
N VAL A 719 13.05 -17.86 1.88
CA VAL A 719 13.75 -17.65 3.17
C VAL A 719 12.86 -16.87 4.14
N ALA A 720 12.15 -15.86 3.66
CA ALA A 720 11.18 -15.11 4.47
C ALA A 720 10.01 -16.00 4.94
N SER A 721 9.52 -16.89 4.08
CA SER A 721 8.45 -17.85 4.40
C SER A 721 8.91 -18.92 5.38
N ASP A 722 10.16 -19.38 5.25
CA ASP A 722 10.81 -20.33 6.15
C ASP A 722 10.94 -19.72 7.55
N ALA A 723 11.37 -18.45 7.66
CA ALA A 723 11.40 -17.72 8.92
C ALA A 723 9.99 -17.50 9.51
N TYR A 724 9.03 -17.11 8.66
CA TYR A 724 7.63 -16.93 9.06
C TYR A 724 7.06 -18.20 9.70
N TRP A 725 7.29 -19.36 9.08
CA TRP A 725 6.80 -20.63 9.61
C TRP A 725 7.62 -21.12 10.80
N HIS A 726 8.93 -20.90 10.82
CA HIS A 726 9.78 -21.35 11.91
C HIS A 726 9.38 -20.75 13.26
N PHE A 727 9.05 -19.46 13.30
CA PHE A 727 8.68 -18.77 14.55
C PHE A 727 7.19 -18.85 14.90
N ASP A 728 6.40 -19.65 14.18
CA ASP A 728 5.03 -19.97 14.60
C ASP A 728 5.00 -20.99 15.75
N ARG A 729 3.88 -21.03 16.47
CA ARG A 729 3.61 -22.03 17.50
C ARG A 729 3.69 -23.46 16.93
N HIS A 730 3.16 -23.69 15.73
CA HIS A 730 3.22 -24.95 14.99
C HIS A 730 4.30 -24.87 13.91
N SER A 731 5.55 -24.81 14.35
CA SER A 731 6.65 -24.52 13.43
C SER A 731 6.95 -25.61 12.41
N ALA A 732 7.75 -25.21 11.44
CA ALA A 732 8.36 -26.10 10.46
C ALA A 732 9.14 -27.26 11.11
N LEU A 733 9.84 -27.01 12.22
CA LEU A 733 10.62 -28.04 12.90
C LEU A 733 9.74 -29.14 13.49
N SER A 734 8.63 -28.80 14.15
CA SER A 734 7.72 -29.81 14.70
C SER A 734 6.96 -30.56 13.61
N ALA A 735 6.69 -29.91 12.47
CA ALA A 735 5.98 -30.50 11.35
C ALA A 735 6.86 -31.40 10.47
N LEU A 736 8.13 -31.05 10.26
CA LEU A 736 9.03 -31.72 9.30
C LEU A 736 10.17 -32.52 9.94
N GLY A 737 10.47 -32.31 11.23
CA GLY A 737 11.53 -33.02 11.95
C GLY A 737 12.89 -32.92 11.25
N ASP A 738 13.50 -34.08 10.96
CA ASP A 738 14.85 -34.18 10.39
C ASP A 738 15.00 -33.45 9.06
N ALA A 739 13.95 -33.38 8.24
CA ALA A 739 14.01 -32.65 6.96
C ALA A 739 14.21 -31.15 7.15
N TRP A 740 13.71 -30.57 8.26
CA TRP A 740 13.97 -29.17 8.62
C TRP A 740 15.36 -28.99 9.21
N ILE A 741 15.84 -29.95 10.00
CA ILE A 741 17.18 -29.93 10.59
C ILE A 741 18.26 -30.02 9.49
N GLU A 742 18.05 -30.85 8.47
CA GLU A 742 18.93 -30.91 7.29
C GLU A 742 18.94 -29.58 6.54
N ARG A 743 17.78 -28.91 6.45
CA ARG A 743 17.65 -27.60 5.80
C ARG A 743 18.39 -26.51 6.59
N TYR A 744 18.16 -26.44 7.90
CA TYR A 744 18.76 -25.45 8.80
C TYR A 744 19.51 -26.13 9.97
N PRO A 745 20.73 -26.65 9.75
CA PRO A 745 21.48 -27.31 10.81
C PRO A 745 21.92 -26.34 11.92
N ARG A 746 22.03 -26.84 13.16
CA ARG A 746 22.34 -26.05 14.36
C ARG A 746 23.84 -25.90 14.67
N HIS A 747 24.72 -26.57 13.93
CA HIS A 747 26.14 -26.71 14.27
C HIS A 747 27.04 -26.07 13.23
#